data_AF-A0A1F4VBH8-F1
#
_entry.id   AF-A0A1F4VBH8-F1
#
_cell.length_a   1.000
_cell.length_b   1.000
_cell.length_c   1.000
_cell.angle_alpha   90.00
_cell.angle_beta   90.00
_cell.angle_gamma   90.00
#
_symmetry.space_group_name_H-M   'P 1'
#
loop_
_entity.id
_entity.type
_entity.pdbx_description
1 polymer ?
#
loop_
_entity_poly.entity_id
_entity_poly.type
_entity_poly.pdbx_seq_one_letter_code
_entity_poly.pdbx_strand_id
1 'polypeptide(L)'
;MLLLKMLNLILAGIVSALLAFGVAFYAFQANLGGLAGEEPSFYLDLANHFGKIEESQIALDFSQFQKRVSGECSQGQAIRIIDEEGEVTCEQVSGDSDQATGGSSNADTLDSLDSSQFLRSDASDSFSSGTLTFSSGTTLSVVEGSSLSLPTGSVTGTFIADGTITNADVSSSAAISYSKLALSNSILSSDIADGTISGADLASNISISTTGNIQTTGSGTLSIAGTSSLSTTTLGNLISTTGSFTSQVADSSSAIGFNLQTSTTYTTAGAKLLSIKNNATEELALDKDGNLTVNGNLVATGTLTATQLVSTIADGTPPLIVASQTQVANLNASLLGGFTASQLEESADVQVFTASGTWTKPAGAKFVLVIAIGGGGGAGGGKGGAAGADRAGGGGGAGGAHITRVYNASALGATESVTVATGGTAGIGGSSGDGTNGGAGGDSSFGSHFTAYGGGAAEGGNTVGRGGGGGGSAGAGACCGTTTGGAPNPDNSVDAGEDAQLDEGGGAGGIHTSATTSDGGAAVHGGGGGGGNSFAGGTAAGQQGGSSLIGGAGGAAGAYIGTGNVEQAGRTGGKINFFSPGGGGDAGAANGGAGGAGTSRSGTGKSGDGGGSGGSQDSGTGGAGGAGGAPGGGGGGGGAGTTTGGAGGAGGRGEVIVITWF
;
A
#
# COMPACT_ATOMS: atom_id res chain seq x y z
N MET A 1 -79.82 5.39 38.74
CA MET A 1 -81.07 5.07 38.02
C MET A 1 -80.97 5.67 36.62
N LEU A 2 -81.15 4.95 35.52
CA LEU A 2 -82.19 3.95 35.25
C LEU A 2 -83.64 4.52 35.23
N LEU A 3 -83.80 5.86 35.25
CA LEU A 3 -85.14 6.51 35.25
C LEU A 3 -85.39 7.54 34.13
N LEU A 4 -84.59 7.53 33.06
CA LEU A 4 -85.13 7.85 31.73
C LEU A 4 -84.63 6.92 30.61
N LYS A 5 -84.15 5.72 30.99
CA LYS A 5 -84.30 4.52 30.14
C LYS A 5 -85.72 3.93 30.23
N MET A 6 -86.63 4.52 31.02
CA MET A 6 -88.02 4.05 31.19
C MET A 6 -89.10 4.91 30.50
N LEU A 7 -88.76 6.04 29.85
CA LEU A 7 -89.69 6.69 28.89
C LEU A 7 -89.40 6.30 27.43
N ASN A 8 -88.38 5.45 27.21
CA ASN A 8 -88.03 4.88 25.91
C ASN A 8 -89.02 3.78 25.45
N LEU A 9 -90.29 3.88 25.85
CA LEU A 9 -91.29 2.80 25.73
C LEU A 9 -92.75 3.28 25.59
N ILE A 10 -93.02 4.59 25.42
CA ILE A 10 -94.39 5.13 25.25
C ILE A 10 -94.58 5.92 23.95
N LEU A 11 -93.53 6.54 23.38
CA LEU A 11 -93.61 7.11 22.02
C LEU A 11 -93.29 6.10 20.90
N ALA A 12 -92.80 4.89 21.26
CA ALA A 12 -93.00 3.68 20.47
C ALA A 12 -94.45 3.22 20.68
N GLY A 13 -95.39 4.02 20.19
CA GLY A 13 -96.77 3.96 20.59
C GLY A 13 -97.59 4.89 19.72
N ILE A 14 -98.21 4.28 18.71
CA ILE A 14 -99.51 4.69 18.18
C ILE A 14 -99.52 6.14 17.68
N VAL A 15 -99.53 6.44 16.39
CA VAL A 15 -99.96 5.72 15.18
C VAL A 15 -99.95 6.88 14.17
N SER A 16 -99.51 6.71 12.93
CA SER A 16 -100.45 6.30 11.88
C SER A 16 -101.76 7.10 11.87
N ALA A 17 -101.68 8.40 12.11
CA ALA A 17 -102.07 9.36 11.09
C ALA A 17 -101.22 10.64 11.29
N LEU A 18 -101.22 11.63 10.41
CA LEU A 18 -102.18 11.94 9.35
C LEU A 18 -101.43 12.91 8.41
N LEU A 19 -101.54 12.73 7.07
CA LEU A 19 -101.34 13.76 6.02
C LEU A 19 -100.06 14.63 6.11
N ALA A 20 -99.19 14.71 5.11
CA ALA A 20 -99.47 15.04 3.70
C ALA A 20 -98.11 15.07 2.96
N PHE A 21 -97.99 15.13 1.64
CA PHE A 21 -98.95 15.20 0.53
C PHE A 21 -98.76 13.93 -0.32
N GLY A 22 -99.75 13.43 -1.07
CA GLY A 22 -100.44 14.17 -2.12
C GLY A 22 -99.77 13.80 -3.46
N VAL A 23 -100.30 12.82 -4.21
CA VAL A 23 -101.51 12.90 -5.06
C VAL A 23 -101.20 13.48 -6.44
N ALA A 24 -101.93 12.97 -7.43
CA ALA A 24 -101.95 13.34 -8.85
C ALA A 24 -100.82 12.71 -9.70
N PHE A 25 -101.08 12.31 -10.95
CA PHE A 25 -102.25 12.60 -11.80
C PHE A 25 -103.19 11.38 -11.95
N TYR A 26 -104.48 11.50 -11.64
CA TYR A 26 -105.54 11.98 -12.54
C TYR A 26 -105.60 11.13 -13.83
N ALA A 27 -106.55 10.22 -14.00
CA ALA A 27 -107.99 10.47 -14.09
C ALA A 27 -108.32 11.51 -15.17
N PHE A 28 -108.77 11.04 -16.33
CA PHE A 28 -109.67 11.82 -17.16
C PHE A 28 -110.87 10.96 -17.53
N GLN A 29 -112.03 11.47 -17.11
CA GLN A 29 -113.33 11.41 -17.77
C GLN A 29 -113.40 10.52 -19.04
N ALA A 30 -114.18 9.44 -19.09
CA ALA A 30 -115.65 9.43 -19.02
C ALA A 30 -116.30 10.46 -19.94
N ASN A 31 -117.10 10.02 -20.93
CA ASN A 31 -118.51 10.41 -21.05
C ASN A 31 -119.23 9.64 -22.17
N LEU A 32 -120.57 9.80 -22.20
CA LEU A 32 -121.50 9.53 -23.30
C LEU A 32 -121.78 8.03 -23.54
N GLY A 33 -123.02 7.55 -23.42
CA GLY A 33 -124.31 8.15 -23.02
C GLY A 33 -125.36 7.02 -23.08
N GLY A 34 -126.55 7.10 -22.50
CA GLY A 34 -127.40 8.19 -22.06
C GLY A 34 -128.85 7.66 -22.07
N LEU A 35 -129.87 8.52 -21.89
CA LEU A 35 -131.30 8.15 -21.74
C LEU A 35 -131.58 7.47 -20.37
N ALA A 36 -132.02 8.15 -19.31
CA ALA A 36 -132.85 9.35 -19.17
C ALA A 36 -134.28 9.17 -19.74
N GLY A 37 -135.27 9.20 -18.85
CA GLY A 37 -136.70 9.06 -19.16
C GLY A 37 -137.50 8.70 -17.91
N GLU A 38 -138.18 9.68 -17.31
CA GLU A 38 -139.19 9.47 -16.26
C GLU A 38 -140.51 8.93 -16.85
N GLU A 39 -141.35 8.32 -16.00
CA GLU A 39 -142.84 8.34 -15.91
C GLU A 39 -143.71 8.79 -17.13
N PRO A 40 -145.02 8.40 -17.27
CA PRO A 40 -145.75 7.23 -16.78
C PRO A 40 -146.71 6.60 -17.85
N SER A 41 -147.45 5.56 -17.45
CA SER A 41 -148.73 5.00 -17.99
C SER A 41 -149.34 5.49 -19.33
N PHE A 42 -149.57 4.55 -20.28
CA PHE A 42 -150.71 4.54 -21.23
C PHE A 42 -151.01 3.09 -21.67
N TYR A 43 -152.10 2.46 -21.23
CA TYR A 43 -153.44 2.36 -21.87
C TYR A 43 -153.49 1.56 -23.18
N LEU A 44 -154.34 0.52 -23.21
CA LEU A 44 -154.98 0.03 -24.44
C LEU A 44 -156.35 0.73 -24.52
N ASP A 45 -156.58 1.48 -25.60
CA ASP A 45 -157.71 2.40 -25.71
C ASP A 45 -159.08 1.68 -25.75
N LEU A 46 -159.96 2.05 -24.83
CA LEU A 46 -161.34 1.56 -24.73
C LEU A 46 -162.37 2.71 -24.74
N ALA A 47 -162.04 3.82 -25.44
CA ALA A 47 -162.84 5.04 -25.47
C ALA A 47 -163.54 5.32 -26.82
N ASN A 48 -163.75 4.32 -27.69
CA ASN A 48 -164.32 4.57 -29.02
C ASN A 48 -165.39 3.60 -29.57
N HIS A 49 -165.78 2.54 -28.85
CA HIS A 49 -166.97 1.70 -29.13
C HIS A 49 -167.34 0.94 -27.83
N PHE A 50 -168.60 0.85 -27.37
CA PHE A 50 -169.85 0.95 -28.12
C PHE A 50 -170.85 1.94 -27.51
N GLY A 51 -171.09 3.05 -28.23
CA GLY A 51 -172.36 3.79 -28.21
C GLY A 51 -173.07 3.67 -29.57
N LYS A 52 -172.85 2.56 -30.29
CA LYS A 52 -173.28 2.36 -31.70
C LYS A 52 -173.89 1.00 -32.01
N ILE A 53 -174.48 0.35 -31.01
CA ILE A 53 -175.69 -0.45 -31.21
C ILE A 53 -176.70 0.05 -30.18
N GLU A 54 -177.59 0.94 -30.61
CA GLU A 54 -178.75 1.39 -29.84
C GLU A 54 -179.87 0.35 -29.84
N GLU A 55 -180.82 0.52 -28.93
CA GLU A 55 -181.95 -0.36 -28.66
C GLU A 55 -182.90 -0.53 -29.87
N SER A 56 -182.89 -1.71 -30.52
CA SER A 56 -184.08 -2.34 -31.16
C SER A 56 -183.82 -3.69 -31.84
N GLN A 57 -182.57 -4.17 -31.94
CA GLN A 57 -182.21 -5.45 -32.57
C GLN A 57 -181.09 -6.11 -31.74
N ILE A 58 -181.25 -7.23 -31.03
CA ILE A 58 -182.27 -8.29 -30.98
C ILE A 58 -182.55 -8.64 -29.50
N ALA A 59 -183.81 -8.89 -29.13
CA ALA A 59 -184.18 -9.26 -27.76
C ALA A 59 -183.95 -10.76 -27.47
N LEU A 60 -183.39 -11.06 -26.29
CA LEU A 60 -183.49 -12.36 -25.62
C LEU A 60 -183.83 -12.16 -24.13
N ASP A 61 -184.50 -13.15 -23.55
CA ASP A 61 -185.50 -12.96 -22.48
C ASP A 61 -184.97 -13.33 -21.08
N PHE A 62 -185.13 -12.42 -20.11
CA PHE A 62 -184.73 -12.61 -18.70
C PHE A 62 -185.67 -13.51 -17.87
N SER A 63 -186.74 -14.08 -18.45
CA SER A 63 -187.65 -14.99 -17.76
C SER A 63 -187.25 -16.47 -17.83
N GLN A 64 -186.21 -16.84 -18.59
CA GLN A 64 -185.68 -18.21 -18.65
C GLN A 64 -184.55 -18.46 -17.61
N PHE A 65 -185.00 -18.59 -16.37
CA PHE A 65 -184.40 -19.35 -15.26
C PHE A 65 -183.19 -18.82 -14.47
N GLN A 66 -183.50 -18.51 -13.20
CA GLN A 66 -182.64 -18.91 -12.07
C GLN A 66 -182.65 -20.44 -11.93
N LYS A 67 -181.47 -21.07 -11.86
CA LYS A 67 -181.28 -22.38 -11.19
C LYS A 67 -180.03 -22.34 -10.33
N ARG A 68 -180.08 -23.07 -9.21
CA ARG A 68 -179.10 -23.02 -8.12
C ARG A 68 -178.27 -24.31 -8.16
N VAL A 69 -176.98 -24.20 -7.85
CA VAL A 69 -176.13 -25.38 -7.59
C VAL A 69 -176.70 -26.18 -6.41
N SER A 70 -176.83 -27.50 -6.53
CA SER A 70 -177.43 -28.38 -5.51
C SER A 70 -176.57 -29.57 -5.05
N GLY A 71 -175.33 -29.71 -5.52
CA GLY A 71 -174.42 -30.80 -5.15
C GLY A 71 -173.08 -30.35 -4.53
N GLU A 72 -172.39 -31.28 -3.85
CA GLU A 72 -171.04 -31.10 -3.28
C GLU A 72 -170.12 -32.23 -3.77
N CYS A 73 -168.86 -31.91 -4.13
CA CYS A 73 -167.87 -32.93 -4.48
C CYS A 73 -167.24 -33.57 -3.24
N SER A 74 -167.00 -34.89 -3.29
CA SER A 74 -166.28 -35.60 -2.23
C SER A 74 -164.80 -35.21 -2.17
N GLN A 75 -164.19 -35.36 -0.99
CA GLN A 75 -162.77 -35.05 -0.77
C GLN A 75 -161.88 -35.81 -1.79
N GLY A 76 -161.05 -35.07 -2.53
CA GLY A 76 -160.20 -35.61 -3.61
C GLY A 76 -160.75 -35.38 -5.03
N GLN A 77 -161.90 -34.72 -5.18
CA GLN A 77 -162.45 -34.35 -6.49
C GLN A 77 -162.62 -32.83 -6.62
N ALA A 78 -162.64 -32.34 -7.87
CA ALA A 78 -162.92 -30.95 -8.21
C ALA A 78 -164.15 -30.83 -9.12
N ILE A 79 -164.83 -29.68 -9.09
CA ILE A 79 -165.97 -29.38 -9.97
C ILE A 79 -165.47 -29.23 -11.41
N ARG A 80 -166.06 -29.99 -12.35
CA ARG A 80 -165.77 -29.87 -13.79
C ARG A 80 -166.89 -29.16 -14.55
N ILE A 81 -168.15 -29.51 -14.28
CA ILE A 81 -169.36 -28.89 -14.87
C ILE A 81 -170.44 -28.75 -13.79
N ILE A 82 -171.28 -27.73 -13.92
CA ILE A 82 -172.62 -27.70 -13.32
C ILE A 82 -173.59 -27.43 -14.47
N ASP A 83 -174.66 -28.21 -14.57
CA ASP A 83 -175.58 -28.21 -15.72
C ASP A 83 -176.72 -27.18 -15.62
N GLU A 84 -177.58 -27.16 -16.65
CA GLU A 84 -178.78 -26.33 -16.67
C GLU A 84 -179.85 -26.74 -15.66
N GLU A 85 -179.70 -27.83 -14.90
CA GLU A 85 -180.59 -28.25 -13.80
C GLU A 85 -180.07 -27.77 -12.43
N GLY A 86 -178.75 -27.64 -12.27
CA GLY A 86 -178.06 -27.27 -11.03
C GLY A 86 -177.16 -28.37 -10.46
N GLU A 87 -176.97 -29.49 -11.16
CA GLU A 87 -176.27 -30.66 -10.65
C GLU A 87 -174.78 -30.66 -11.00
N VAL A 88 -173.95 -31.10 -10.04
CA VAL A 88 -172.49 -30.95 -10.10
C VAL A 88 -171.81 -32.22 -10.65
N THR A 89 -171.15 -32.10 -11.81
CA THR A 89 -170.27 -33.15 -12.33
C THR A 89 -168.84 -32.94 -11.82
N CYS A 90 -168.39 -33.82 -10.92
CA CYS A 90 -167.04 -33.78 -10.34
C CYS A 90 -166.05 -34.64 -11.16
N GLU A 91 -164.79 -34.22 -11.26
CA GLU A 91 -163.68 -35.00 -11.81
C GLU A 91 -162.67 -35.39 -10.71
N GLN A 92 -162.04 -36.55 -10.87
CA GLN A 92 -160.87 -37.00 -10.10
C GLN A 92 -159.62 -36.18 -10.46
N VAL A 93 -158.91 -35.69 -9.44
CA VAL A 93 -157.58 -35.10 -9.63
C VAL A 93 -156.54 -36.22 -9.51
N SER A 94 -156.08 -36.76 -10.64
CA SER A 94 -155.02 -37.77 -10.67
C SER A 94 -153.64 -37.15 -10.37
N GLY A 95 -152.95 -37.67 -9.34
CA GLY A 95 -151.55 -37.37 -9.07
C GLY A 95 -150.60 -38.52 -9.42
N ASP A 96 -149.31 -38.31 -9.11
CA ASP A 96 -148.16 -39.25 -9.25
C ASP A 96 -147.63 -39.42 -10.71
N SER A 97 -146.33 -39.39 -11.04
CA SER A 97 -145.05 -39.03 -10.37
C SER A 97 -143.94 -38.87 -11.47
N ASP A 98 -142.77 -38.22 -11.33
CA ASP A 98 -142.18 -37.42 -10.24
C ASP A 98 -141.18 -36.31 -10.76
N GLN A 99 -140.55 -35.64 -9.80
CA GLN A 99 -139.44 -34.68 -9.73
C GLN A 99 -138.04 -35.18 -10.19
N ALA A 100 -136.94 -34.38 -10.25
CA ALA A 100 -136.62 -33.14 -9.53
C ALA A 100 -135.77 -32.09 -10.29
N THR A 101 -135.66 -30.91 -9.67
CA THR A 101 -135.24 -29.60 -10.22
C THR A 101 -133.80 -29.17 -9.89
N GLY A 102 -133.22 -28.24 -10.67
CA GLY A 102 -132.32 -27.24 -10.05
C GLY A 102 -131.33 -26.45 -10.93
N GLY A 103 -131.56 -25.14 -11.10
CA GLY A 103 -130.48 -24.13 -11.07
C GLY A 103 -129.92 -23.62 -12.41
N SER A 104 -129.72 -22.30 -12.48
CA SER A 104 -129.16 -21.55 -13.62
C SER A 104 -127.63 -21.39 -13.58
N SER A 105 -126.95 -21.46 -14.74
CA SER A 105 -125.82 -20.57 -15.14
C SER A 105 -125.19 -20.96 -16.49
N ASN A 106 -124.65 -19.99 -17.23
CA ASN A 106 -124.00 -20.19 -18.53
C ASN A 106 -122.53 -20.62 -18.37
N ALA A 107 -122.27 -21.91 -18.14
CA ALA A 107 -120.92 -22.50 -18.07
C ALA A 107 -120.33 -22.94 -19.44
N ASP A 108 -120.87 -22.41 -20.54
CA ASP A 108 -120.81 -22.91 -21.92
C ASP A 108 -119.43 -22.81 -22.63
N THR A 109 -118.33 -22.69 -21.88
CA THR A 109 -116.96 -22.56 -22.43
C THR A 109 -115.89 -23.44 -21.76
N LEU A 110 -116.27 -24.24 -20.76
CA LEU A 110 -115.37 -25.21 -20.09
C LEU A 110 -115.79 -26.68 -20.28
N ASP A 111 -116.81 -26.94 -21.11
CA ASP A 111 -117.41 -28.25 -21.37
C ASP A 111 -116.50 -29.18 -22.19
N SER A 112 -115.44 -29.66 -21.55
CA SER A 112 -114.67 -30.90 -21.80
C SER A 112 -113.38 -30.97 -20.94
N LEU A 113 -113.07 -29.95 -20.13
CA LEU A 113 -111.89 -29.93 -19.26
C LEU A 113 -112.32 -30.12 -17.80
N ASP A 114 -111.83 -31.18 -17.17
CA ASP A 114 -112.04 -31.40 -15.74
C ASP A 114 -111.21 -30.41 -14.91
N SER A 115 -111.76 -30.02 -13.77
CA SER A 115 -111.11 -29.28 -12.68
C SER A 115 -109.69 -29.77 -12.33
N SER A 116 -109.42 -31.08 -12.47
CA SER A 116 -108.10 -31.69 -12.25
C SER A 116 -107.01 -31.27 -13.25
N GLN A 117 -107.39 -30.62 -14.37
CA GLN A 117 -106.48 -30.17 -15.42
C GLN A 117 -105.97 -28.74 -15.21
N PHE A 118 -106.41 -28.07 -14.14
CA PHE A 118 -105.96 -26.74 -13.75
C PHE A 118 -105.02 -26.80 -12.53
N LEU A 119 -103.94 -26.01 -12.57
CA LEU A 119 -103.16 -25.70 -11.38
C LEU A 119 -103.94 -24.69 -10.54
N ARG A 120 -104.28 -25.07 -9.31
CA ARG A 120 -104.97 -24.24 -8.32
C ARG A 120 -103.95 -23.59 -7.39
N SER A 121 -104.37 -22.53 -6.70
CA SER A 121 -103.52 -21.77 -5.78
C SER A 121 -103.69 -22.15 -4.30
N ASP A 122 -104.64 -23.03 -3.99
CA ASP A 122 -105.08 -23.37 -2.63
C ASP A 122 -104.73 -24.81 -2.20
N ALA A 123 -104.16 -25.62 -3.11
CA ALA A 123 -103.84 -27.03 -2.89
C ALA A 123 -102.43 -27.39 -3.41
N SER A 124 -101.88 -28.50 -2.92
CA SER A 124 -100.65 -29.09 -3.45
C SER A 124 -100.94 -29.81 -4.77
N ASP A 125 -100.78 -29.12 -5.90
CA ASP A 125 -100.98 -29.71 -7.23
C ASP A 125 -99.66 -30.20 -7.85
N SER A 126 -99.75 -31.21 -8.72
CA SER A 126 -98.60 -31.88 -9.34
C SER A 126 -98.68 -31.82 -10.87
N PHE A 127 -97.92 -30.91 -11.48
CA PHE A 127 -97.79 -30.82 -12.93
C PHE A 127 -96.82 -31.89 -13.45
N SER A 128 -97.36 -33.04 -13.80
CA SER A 128 -96.59 -34.27 -14.06
C SER A 128 -96.20 -34.50 -15.53
N SER A 129 -96.71 -33.71 -16.48
CA SER A 129 -96.28 -33.74 -17.89
C SER A 129 -96.56 -32.42 -18.61
N GLY A 130 -95.78 -32.13 -19.67
CA GLY A 130 -95.83 -30.85 -20.40
C GLY A 130 -94.81 -29.83 -19.88
N THR A 131 -94.94 -28.57 -20.31
CA THR A 131 -94.06 -27.46 -19.89
C THR A 131 -94.88 -26.27 -19.41
N LEU A 132 -94.76 -25.93 -18.11
CA LEU A 132 -95.29 -24.68 -17.58
C LEU A 132 -94.38 -23.52 -18.02
N THR A 133 -94.77 -22.84 -19.11
CA THR A 133 -93.97 -21.78 -19.72
C THR A 133 -94.40 -20.41 -19.22
N PHE A 134 -93.45 -19.64 -18.67
CA PHE A 134 -93.63 -18.23 -18.34
C PHE A 134 -93.17 -17.36 -19.50
N SER A 135 -94.01 -16.44 -19.98
CA SER A 135 -93.68 -15.51 -21.07
C SER A 135 -92.57 -14.54 -20.67
N SER A 136 -91.75 -14.09 -21.62
CA SER A 136 -90.64 -13.16 -21.34
C SER A 136 -91.12 -11.90 -20.62
N GLY A 137 -90.47 -11.56 -19.51
CA GLY A 137 -90.84 -10.41 -18.67
C GLY A 137 -91.85 -10.73 -17.55
N THR A 138 -92.34 -11.97 -17.46
CA THR A 138 -93.08 -12.45 -16.27
C THR A 138 -92.11 -13.09 -15.27
N THR A 139 -92.39 -12.94 -13.98
CA THR A 139 -91.55 -13.46 -12.89
C THR A 139 -92.33 -14.45 -12.02
N LEU A 140 -91.70 -15.57 -11.66
CA LEU A 140 -92.19 -16.45 -10.59
C LEU A 140 -91.66 -15.92 -9.26
N SER A 141 -92.50 -15.19 -8.52
CA SER A 141 -92.15 -14.71 -7.18
C SER A 141 -92.38 -15.82 -6.14
N VAL A 142 -91.30 -16.26 -5.51
CA VAL A 142 -91.35 -17.20 -4.37
C VAL A 142 -91.17 -16.39 -3.10
N VAL A 143 -92.18 -16.38 -2.23
CA VAL A 143 -92.22 -15.53 -1.04
C VAL A 143 -91.14 -15.96 -0.04
N GLU A 144 -90.49 -14.99 0.61
CA GLU A 144 -89.42 -15.21 1.59
C GLU A 144 -89.78 -16.27 2.63
N GLY A 145 -88.87 -17.24 2.83
CA GLY A 145 -89.10 -18.43 3.67
C GLY A 145 -89.76 -19.63 2.98
N SER A 146 -90.23 -19.49 1.73
CA SER A 146 -90.76 -20.60 0.93
C SER A 146 -89.64 -21.29 0.13
N SER A 147 -89.69 -22.62 0.00
CA SER A 147 -88.67 -23.39 -0.75
C SER A 147 -89.11 -23.68 -2.18
N LEU A 148 -88.26 -23.33 -3.16
CA LEU A 148 -88.38 -23.83 -4.53
C LEU A 148 -87.41 -25.00 -4.73
N SER A 149 -87.93 -26.22 -4.70
CA SER A 149 -87.12 -27.40 -5.03
C SER A 149 -87.02 -27.55 -6.55
N LEU A 150 -85.81 -27.53 -7.07
CA LEU A 150 -85.51 -27.74 -8.50
C LEU A 150 -84.74 -29.06 -8.68
N PRO A 151 -85.02 -29.84 -9.75
CA PRO A 151 -84.21 -30.99 -10.10
C PRO A 151 -82.72 -30.67 -10.28
N THR A 152 -81.87 -31.68 -10.08
CA THR A 152 -80.41 -31.54 -10.27
C THR A 152 -80.09 -31.12 -11.71
N GLY A 153 -79.45 -29.97 -11.88
CA GLY A 153 -79.08 -29.41 -13.18
C GLY A 153 -80.08 -28.40 -13.77
N SER A 154 -81.21 -28.12 -13.11
CA SER A 154 -82.18 -27.12 -13.59
C SER A 154 -81.67 -25.68 -13.55
N VAL A 155 -80.74 -25.35 -12.64
CA VAL A 155 -80.07 -24.03 -12.62
C VAL A 155 -78.87 -24.10 -13.57
N THR A 156 -79.04 -23.59 -14.79
CA THR A 156 -77.94 -23.38 -15.75
C THR A 156 -77.33 -21.99 -15.58
N GLY A 157 -76.16 -21.74 -16.20
CA GLY A 157 -75.41 -20.49 -16.03
C GLY A 157 -76.14 -19.20 -16.44
N THR A 158 -77.25 -19.29 -17.19
CA THR A 158 -78.08 -18.12 -17.56
C THR A 158 -79.14 -17.75 -16.50
N PHE A 159 -79.38 -18.61 -15.50
CA PHE A 159 -80.33 -18.35 -14.41
C PHE A 159 -79.70 -17.69 -13.19
N ILE A 160 -78.37 -17.63 -13.13
CA ILE A 160 -77.61 -16.91 -12.11
C ILE A 160 -77.13 -15.62 -12.76
N ALA A 161 -77.56 -14.47 -12.25
CA ALA A 161 -77.08 -13.18 -12.76
C ALA A 161 -75.67 -12.89 -12.23
N ASP A 162 -74.84 -12.23 -13.04
CA ASP A 162 -73.47 -11.89 -12.67
C ASP A 162 -73.44 -11.05 -11.38
N GLY A 163 -72.63 -11.50 -10.41
CA GLY A 163 -72.43 -10.81 -9.14
C GLY A 163 -73.52 -11.03 -8.07
N THR A 164 -74.56 -11.83 -8.30
CA THR A 164 -75.60 -12.07 -7.28
C THR A 164 -75.27 -13.17 -6.28
N ILE A 165 -74.30 -14.04 -6.57
CA ILE A 165 -73.80 -15.05 -5.61
C ILE A 165 -72.75 -14.40 -4.72
N THR A 166 -73.10 -14.15 -3.47
CA THR A 166 -72.20 -13.65 -2.42
C THR A 166 -71.62 -14.81 -1.61
N ASN A 167 -70.67 -14.51 -0.71
CA ASN A 167 -70.14 -15.52 0.20
C ASN A 167 -71.19 -16.10 1.16
N ALA A 168 -72.32 -15.41 1.39
CA ALA A 168 -73.40 -15.92 2.23
C ALA A 168 -74.26 -16.99 1.54
N ASP A 169 -74.32 -16.97 0.20
CA ASP A 169 -75.08 -17.92 -0.61
C ASP A 169 -74.34 -19.27 -0.78
N VAL A 170 -73.05 -19.31 -0.44
CA VAL A 170 -72.22 -20.52 -0.47
C VAL A 170 -72.16 -21.15 0.91
N SER A 171 -72.67 -22.38 1.04
CA SER A 171 -72.58 -23.15 2.29
C SER A 171 -71.13 -23.33 2.74
N SER A 172 -70.88 -23.25 4.06
CA SER A 172 -69.59 -23.60 4.66
C SER A 172 -69.16 -25.07 4.44
N SER A 173 -70.07 -25.92 3.97
CA SER A 173 -69.82 -27.31 3.55
C SER A 173 -69.73 -27.51 2.03
N ALA A 174 -69.80 -26.44 1.23
CA ALA A 174 -69.82 -26.55 -0.23
C ALA A 174 -68.48 -27.04 -0.80
N ALA A 175 -68.49 -28.22 -1.42
CA ALA A 175 -67.32 -28.81 -2.09
C ALA A 175 -67.07 -28.17 -3.48
N ILE A 176 -66.86 -26.85 -3.53
CA ILE A 176 -66.52 -26.13 -4.76
C ILE A 176 -65.13 -26.60 -5.24
N SER A 177 -65.08 -27.33 -6.36
CA SER A 177 -63.80 -27.76 -6.95
C SER A 177 -62.96 -26.56 -7.39
N TYR A 178 -61.66 -26.59 -7.15
CA TYR A 178 -60.75 -25.47 -7.41
C TYR A 178 -60.78 -24.97 -8.88
N SER A 179 -61.01 -25.87 -9.83
CA SER A 179 -61.17 -25.55 -11.26
C SER A 179 -62.47 -24.80 -11.62
N LYS A 180 -63.37 -24.58 -10.67
CA LYS A 180 -64.58 -23.77 -10.81
C LYS A 180 -64.40 -22.33 -10.28
N LEU A 181 -63.27 -22.02 -9.65
CA LEU A 181 -62.95 -20.69 -9.15
C LEU A 181 -62.20 -19.89 -10.22
N ALA A 182 -62.70 -18.68 -10.53
CA ALA A 182 -62.07 -17.78 -11.48
C ALA A 182 -60.95 -16.97 -10.81
N LEU A 183 -59.81 -17.61 -10.54
CA LEU A 183 -58.71 -17.07 -9.72
C LEU A 183 -57.74 -16.12 -10.46
N SER A 184 -58.08 -15.69 -11.68
CA SER A 184 -57.24 -14.84 -12.52
C SER A 184 -56.96 -13.49 -11.86
N ASN A 185 -55.71 -13.30 -11.39
CA ASN A 185 -55.23 -12.14 -10.63
C ASN A 185 -55.81 -12.01 -9.20
N SER A 186 -56.34 -13.08 -8.61
CA SER A 186 -57.05 -13.02 -7.32
C SER A 186 -56.34 -13.66 -6.12
N ILE A 187 -55.21 -14.35 -6.31
CA ILE A 187 -54.43 -14.91 -5.19
C ILE A 187 -53.66 -13.80 -4.50
N LEU A 188 -54.14 -13.37 -3.32
CA LEU A 188 -53.48 -12.44 -2.43
C LEU A 188 -52.49 -13.20 -1.51
N SER A 189 -51.54 -12.49 -0.89
CA SER A 189 -50.59 -13.11 0.04
C SER A 189 -51.28 -13.77 1.25
N SER A 190 -52.50 -13.36 1.61
CA SER A 190 -53.33 -13.97 2.66
C SER A 190 -53.86 -15.36 2.29
N ASP A 191 -53.93 -15.68 1.00
CA ASP A 191 -54.47 -16.93 0.49
C ASP A 191 -53.40 -18.03 0.46
N ILE A 192 -52.14 -17.64 0.69
CA ILE A 192 -50.98 -18.51 0.85
C ILE A 192 -50.67 -18.65 2.34
N ALA A 193 -51.05 -19.77 2.94
CA ALA A 193 -50.71 -20.05 4.34
C ALA A 193 -49.19 -20.29 4.50
N ASP A 194 -48.62 -19.80 5.59
CA ASP A 194 -47.18 -19.95 5.86
C ASP A 194 -46.74 -21.42 5.84
N GLY A 195 -45.70 -21.70 5.05
CA GLY A 195 -45.11 -23.03 4.92
C GLY A 195 -45.85 -24.02 4.01
N THR A 196 -46.96 -23.65 3.35
CA THR A 196 -47.68 -24.56 2.44
C THR A 196 -47.08 -24.65 1.03
N ILE A 197 -46.34 -23.64 0.58
CA ILE A 197 -45.61 -23.69 -0.70
C ILE A 197 -44.33 -24.50 -0.51
N SER A 198 -44.38 -25.78 -0.87
CA SER A 198 -43.24 -26.68 -0.89
C SER A 198 -42.49 -26.61 -2.22
N GLY A 199 -41.31 -27.24 -2.29
CA GLY A 199 -40.55 -27.36 -3.53
C GLY A 199 -41.26 -28.16 -4.64
N ALA A 200 -42.34 -28.89 -4.33
CA ALA A 200 -43.14 -29.62 -5.33
C ALA A 200 -44.28 -28.76 -5.92
N ASP A 201 -44.72 -27.72 -5.21
CA ASP A 201 -45.74 -26.76 -5.67
C ASP A 201 -45.14 -25.71 -6.63
N LEU A 202 -43.82 -25.68 -6.71
CA LEU A 202 -43.04 -24.76 -7.50
C LEU A 202 -42.52 -25.45 -8.77
N ALA A 203 -42.78 -24.86 -9.94
CA ALA A 203 -42.19 -25.34 -11.19
C ALA A 203 -40.66 -25.27 -11.14
N SER A 204 -39.98 -26.11 -11.94
CA SER A 204 -38.51 -26.16 -12.03
C SER A 204 -37.85 -24.84 -12.47
N ASN A 205 -38.63 -23.88 -12.92
CA ASN A 205 -38.25 -22.55 -13.40
C ASN A 205 -39.10 -21.43 -12.77
N ILE A 206 -39.04 -21.26 -11.45
CA ILE A 206 -39.64 -20.11 -10.76
C ILE A 206 -38.98 -18.82 -11.26
N SER A 207 -39.78 -17.87 -11.76
CA SER A 207 -39.32 -16.51 -12.03
C SER A 207 -39.93 -15.55 -11.00
N ILE A 208 -39.14 -15.14 -10.01
CA ILE A 208 -39.54 -14.12 -9.03
C ILE A 208 -39.27 -12.74 -9.66
N SER A 209 -40.15 -12.33 -10.58
CA SER A 209 -40.08 -11.04 -11.27
C SER A 209 -40.84 -9.96 -10.50
N THR A 210 -40.33 -9.57 -9.32
CA THR A 210 -40.80 -8.40 -8.58
C THR A 210 -39.69 -7.37 -8.45
N THR A 211 -40.05 -6.10 -8.29
CA THR A 211 -39.13 -5.00 -7.95
C THR A 211 -38.69 -5.00 -6.47
N GLY A 212 -38.95 -6.10 -5.75
CA GLY A 212 -38.66 -6.26 -4.33
C GLY A 212 -37.55 -7.28 -4.07
N ASN A 213 -36.94 -7.19 -2.89
CA ASN A 213 -35.92 -8.13 -2.47
C ASN A 213 -36.53 -9.49 -2.09
N ILE A 214 -35.80 -10.58 -2.32
CA ILE A 214 -36.04 -11.85 -1.62
C ILE A 214 -35.58 -11.65 -0.16
N GLN A 215 -36.49 -11.20 0.70
CA GLN A 215 -36.21 -10.92 2.11
C GLN A 215 -36.57 -12.12 2.99
N THR A 216 -35.58 -12.87 3.46
CA THR A 216 -35.78 -13.84 4.53
C THR A 216 -35.89 -13.09 5.87
N THR A 217 -37.07 -13.08 6.48
CA THR A 217 -37.36 -12.35 7.74
C THR A 217 -36.92 -13.09 9.00
N GLY A 218 -36.03 -14.08 8.87
CA GLY A 218 -35.47 -14.89 9.95
C GLY A 218 -34.20 -15.61 9.50
N SER A 219 -33.71 -16.57 10.28
CA SER A 219 -32.48 -17.34 9.99
C SER A 219 -32.60 -18.34 8.83
N GLY A 220 -33.50 -18.10 7.87
CA GLY A 220 -33.67 -18.92 6.68
C GLY A 220 -32.54 -18.70 5.69
N THR A 221 -31.91 -19.79 5.25
CA THR A 221 -30.87 -19.78 4.22
C THR A 221 -31.49 -19.77 2.83
N LEU A 222 -31.06 -18.86 1.96
CA LEU A 222 -31.31 -18.97 0.51
C LEU A 222 -30.36 -20.05 -0.05
N SER A 223 -30.75 -21.32 0.09
CA SER A 223 -30.00 -22.45 -0.45
C SER A 223 -30.37 -22.66 -1.92
N ILE A 224 -29.46 -22.32 -2.84
CA ILE A 224 -29.64 -22.55 -4.27
C ILE A 224 -28.90 -23.83 -4.65
N ALA A 225 -29.64 -24.91 -4.91
CA ALA A 225 -29.08 -26.19 -5.32
C ALA A 225 -28.72 -26.17 -6.81
N GLY A 226 -27.42 -26.20 -7.14
CA GLY A 226 -26.91 -26.31 -8.52
C GLY A 226 -26.09 -25.12 -8.99
N THR A 227 -25.73 -25.10 -10.28
CA THR A 227 -24.98 -24.01 -10.91
C THR A 227 -25.82 -22.74 -10.94
N SER A 228 -25.48 -21.79 -10.06
CA SER A 228 -26.30 -20.61 -9.77
C SER A 228 -25.57 -19.33 -10.19
N SER A 229 -26.01 -18.69 -11.27
CA SER A 229 -25.50 -17.37 -11.68
C SER A 229 -26.31 -16.25 -11.03
N LEU A 230 -25.82 -15.73 -9.89
CA LEU A 230 -26.36 -14.49 -9.32
C LEU A 230 -25.93 -13.29 -10.16
N SER A 231 -26.62 -13.07 -11.28
CA SER A 231 -26.35 -11.98 -12.22
C SER A 231 -26.94 -10.66 -11.74
N THR A 232 -26.27 -10.01 -10.78
CA THR A 232 -26.60 -8.63 -10.36
C THR A 232 -26.14 -7.61 -11.41
N THR A 233 -26.88 -7.49 -12.50
CA THR A 233 -26.73 -6.35 -13.43
C THR A 233 -27.37 -5.09 -12.85
N THR A 234 -26.77 -4.52 -11.80
CA THR A 234 -27.05 -3.15 -11.31
C THR A 234 -25.99 -2.68 -10.30
N LEU A 235 -25.99 -1.36 -10.03
CA LEU A 235 -25.05 -0.58 -9.20
C LEU A 235 -25.15 -0.88 -7.67
N GLY A 236 -25.28 -2.15 -7.26
CA GLY A 236 -25.54 -2.57 -5.88
C GLY A 236 -24.29 -2.99 -5.09
N ASN A 237 -24.33 -2.78 -3.77
CA ASN A 237 -23.29 -3.20 -2.82
C ASN A 237 -23.71 -4.50 -2.11
N LEU A 238 -22.83 -5.52 -2.07
CA LEU A 238 -23.12 -6.79 -1.36
C LEU A 238 -22.74 -6.67 0.12
N ILE A 239 -23.70 -6.32 0.97
CA ILE A 239 -23.49 -6.05 2.39
C ILE A 239 -23.68 -7.34 3.21
N SER A 240 -22.60 -7.87 3.78
CA SER A 240 -22.66 -8.93 4.79
C SER A 240 -22.43 -8.36 6.19
N THR A 241 -23.40 -8.51 7.09
CA THR A 241 -23.32 -8.04 8.48
C THR A 241 -22.47 -8.93 9.39
N THR A 242 -22.06 -10.12 8.92
CA THR A 242 -21.25 -11.10 9.68
C THR A 242 -19.93 -11.47 8.98
N GLY A 243 -19.59 -10.82 7.86
CA GLY A 243 -18.19 -10.57 7.49
C GLY A 243 -17.37 -11.76 6.94
N SER A 244 -17.98 -12.79 6.38
CA SER A 244 -17.23 -13.88 5.73
C SER A 244 -17.87 -14.37 4.43
N PHE A 245 -17.06 -14.43 3.37
CA PHE A 245 -17.34 -15.17 2.14
C PHE A 245 -16.33 -16.31 2.05
N THR A 246 -16.78 -17.55 2.16
CA THR A 246 -15.92 -18.73 2.14
C THR A 246 -16.06 -19.51 0.83
N SER A 247 -14.93 -19.93 0.27
CA SER A 247 -14.91 -20.83 -0.89
C SER A 247 -14.65 -22.25 -0.42
N GLN A 248 -15.57 -23.18 -0.70
CA GLN A 248 -15.47 -24.59 -0.29
C GLN A 248 -14.77 -25.44 -1.37
N VAL A 249 -13.67 -24.92 -1.91
CA VAL A 249 -12.81 -25.65 -2.86
C VAL A 249 -12.05 -26.74 -2.12
N ALA A 250 -12.12 -27.98 -2.63
CA ALA A 250 -11.41 -29.11 -2.07
C ALA A 250 -9.92 -29.13 -2.47
N ASP A 251 -9.08 -29.57 -1.52
CA ASP A 251 -7.60 -29.55 -1.53
C ASP A 251 -6.90 -30.22 -2.73
N SER A 252 -7.65 -31.03 -3.52
CA SER A 252 -7.11 -31.81 -4.65
C SER A 252 -7.58 -31.31 -6.03
N SER A 253 -8.24 -30.14 -6.11
CA SER A 253 -8.78 -29.60 -7.36
C SER A 253 -8.01 -28.36 -7.84
N SER A 254 -7.75 -28.27 -9.15
CA SER A 254 -7.21 -27.06 -9.79
C SER A 254 -8.31 -26.00 -9.88
N ALA A 255 -8.55 -25.31 -8.77
CA ALA A 255 -9.80 -24.58 -8.56
C ALA A 255 -9.59 -23.13 -8.15
N ILE A 256 -10.26 -22.25 -8.89
CA ILE A 256 -10.29 -20.81 -8.66
C ILE A 256 -11.30 -20.55 -7.53
N GLY A 257 -10.80 -20.25 -6.33
CA GLY A 257 -11.65 -20.03 -5.16
C GLY A 257 -12.60 -18.82 -5.29
N PHE A 258 -12.17 -17.79 -6.04
CA PHE A 258 -12.96 -16.59 -6.36
C PHE A 258 -12.46 -16.02 -7.69
N ASN A 259 -13.36 -15.74 -8.64
CA ASN A 259 -13.03 -15.21 -9.96
C ASN A 259 -13.63 -13.80 -10.15
N LEU A 260 -12.77 -12.78 -10.26
CA LEU A 260 -13.19 -11.41 -10.60
C LEU A 260 -12.99 -11.20 -12.10
N GLN A 261 -14.06 -11.36 -12.87
CA GLN A 261 -14.01 -11.19 -14.32
C GLN A 261 -14.98 -10.09 -14.76
N THR A 262 -14.46 -9.04 -15.40
CA THR A 262 -15.29 -8.01 -16.04
C THR A 262 -15.68 -8.47 -17.45
N SER A 263 -16.92 -8.22 -17.85
CA SER A 263 -17.38 -8.49 -19.22
C SER A 263 -16.92 -7.44 -20.24
N THR A 264 -16.37 -6.32 -19.76
CA THR A 264 -15.82 -5.23 -20.55
C THR A 264 -14.38 -4.93 -20.14
N THR A 265 -13.54 -4.60 -21.11
CA THR A 265 -12.18 -4.12 -20.86
C THR A 265 -12.25 -2.69 -20.34
N TYR A 266 -11.76 -2.44 -19.12
CA TYR A 266 -11.62 -1.08 -18.61
C TYR A 266 -10.52 -0.35 -19.38
N THR A 267 -10.82 0.83 -19.91
CA THR A 267 -9.88 1.63 -20.73
C THR A 267 -9.18 2.72 -19.92
N THR A 268 -9.80 3.22 -18.85
CA THR A 268 -9.22 4.24 -17.96
C THR A 268 -8.04 3.69 -17.17
N ALA A 269 -6.89 4.35 -17.21
CA ALA A 269 -5.72 4.01 -16.39
C ALA A 269 -6.08 4.02 -14.89
N GLY A 270 -5.58 3.03 -14.13
CA GLY A 270 -5.89 2.88 -12.70
C GLY A 270 -7.35 2.50 -12.38
N ALA A 271 -8.16 2.08 -13.36
CA ALA A 271 -9.46 1.46 -13.11
C ALA A 271 -9.28 0.18 -12.29
N LYS A 272 -10.11 -0.01 -11.26
CA LYS A 272 -9.87 -1.01 -10.20
C LYS A 272 -10.73 -2.25 -10.38
N LEU A 273 -10.11 -3.42 -10.31
CA LEU A 273 -10.76 -4.72 -10.23
C LEU A 273 -11.12 -5.07 -8.79
N LEU A 274 -10.29 -4.65 -7.83
CA LEU A 274 -10.53 -4.74 -6.39
C LEU A 274 -10.12 -3.43 -5.71
N SER A 275 -10.92 -2.97 -4.74
CA SER A 275 -10.64 -1.80 -3.89
C SER A 275 -11.18 -2.10 -2.49
N ILE A 276 -10.29 -2.16 -1.50
CA ILE A 276 -10.62 -2.32 -0.08
C ILE A 276 -10.37 -0.99 0.62
N LYS A 277 -11.38 -0.48 1.32
CA LYS A 277 -11.33 0.83 1.96
C LYS A 277 -11.60 0.76 3.45
N ASN A 278 -10.87 1.57 4.22
CA ASN A 278 -11.16 1.87 5.61
C ASN A 278 -11.56 3.35 5.72
N ASN A 279 -12.79 3.62 6.17
CA ASN A 279 -13.32 4.97 6.37
C ASN A 279 -13.01 5.95 5.20
N ALA A 280 -13.30 5.51 3.97
CA ALA A 280 -13.01 6.16 2.69
C ALA A 280 -11.55 6.15 2.17
N THR A 281 -10.54 5.95 3.01
CA THR A 281 -9.16 5.68 2.57
C THR A 281 -9.08 4.32 1.88
N GLU A 282 -8.36 4.20 0.77
CA GLU A 282 -8.12 2.91 0.12
C GLU A 282 -6.82 2.28 0.64
N GLU A 283 -6.94 1.08 1.23
CA GLU A 283 -5.82 0.41 1.90
C GLU A 283 -5.17 -0.67 1.02
N LEU A 284 -5.97 -1.29 0.14
CA LEU A 284 -5.53 -2.32 -0.79
C LEU A 284 -6.31 -2.19 -2.11
N ALA A 285 -5.62 -2.27 -3.25
CA ALA A 285 -6.28 -2.35 -4.54
C ALA A 285 -5.52 -3.22 -5.56
N LEU A 286 -6.28 -3.81 -6.48
CA LEU A 286 -5.78 -4.39 -7.73
C LEU A 286 -6.40 -3.60 -8.88
N ASP A 287 -5.56 -3.06 -9.77
CA ASP A 287 -6.02 -2.37 -10.97
C ASP A 287 -6.15 -3.28 -12.20
N LYS A 288 -6.69 -2.73 -13.29
CA LYS A 288 -6.89 -3.42 -14.57
C LYS A 288 -5.60 -3.90 -15.25
N ASP A 289 -4.45 -3.36 -14.85
CA ASP A 289 -3.13 -3.70 -15.39
C ASP A 289 -2.40 -4.74 -14.51
N GLY A 290 -3.05 -5.18 -13.43
CA GLY A 290 -2.52 -6.14 -12.47
C GLY A 290 -1.64 -5.53 -11.37
N ASN A 291 -1.58 -4.19 -11.26
CA ASN A 291 -0.80 -3.55 -10.22
C ASN A 291 -1.47 -3.72 -8.86
N LEU A 292 -0.67 -4.13 -7.87
CA LEU A 292 -1.06 -4.19 -6.47
C LEU A 292 -0.65 -2.89 -5.76
N THR A 293 -1.64 -2.15 -5.25
CA THR A 293 -1.42 -0.96 -4.41
C THR A 293 -1.68 -1.32 -2.95
N VAL A 294 -0.72 -1.01 -2.07
CA VAL A 294 -0.82 -1.18 -0.61
C VAL A 294 -0.53 0.15 0.06
N ASN A 295 -1.47 0.68 0.86
CA ASN A 295 -1.29 1.91 1.62
C ASN A 295 -0.62 1.62 2.97
N GLY A 296 0.60 1.08 2.94
CA GLY A 296 1.32 0.63 4.14
C GLY A 296 2.39 -0.40 3.81
N ASN A 297 2.61 -1.34 4.73
CA ASN A 297 3.67 -2.34 4.60
C ASN A 297 3.15 -3.61 3.90
N LEU A 298 3.85 -4.04 2.84
CA LEU A 298 3.71 -5.41 2.32
C LEU A 298 4.59 -6.35 3.16
N VAL A 299 3.96 -7.14 4.03
CA VAL A 299 4.65 -8.12 4.90
C VAL A 299 4.54 -9.52 4.29
N ALA A 300 5.66 -10.08 3.84
CA ALA A 300 5.76 -11.43 3.31
C ALA A 300 6.59 -12.33 4.25
N THR A 301 6.06 -13.49 4.62
CA THR A 301 6.76 -14.52 5.41
C THR A 301 7.49 -15.56 4.55
N GLY A 302 7.32 -15.50 3.23
CA GLY A 302 7.97 -16.36 2.24
C GLY A 302 8.74 -15.56 1.18
N THR A 303 9.01 -16.18 0.03
CA THR A 303 9.75 -15.56 -1.07
C THR A 303 8.91 -14.58 -1.88
N LEU A 304 9.42 -13.37 -2.12
CA LEU A 304 8.92 -12.45 -3.13
C LEU A 304 9.70 -12.64 -4.44
N THR A 305 9.01 -12.90 -5.55
CA THR A 305 9.62 -13.06 -6.88
C THR A 305 9.12 -11.95 -7.80
N ALA A 306 10.05 -11.17 -8.37
CA ALA A 306 9.77 -10.10 -9.33
C ALA A 306 10.91 -10.00 -10.36
N THR A 307 10.62 -9.46 -11.54
CA THR A 307 11.63 -9.17 -12.58
C THR A 307 12.45 -7.93 -12.25
N GLN A 308 11.87 -6.96 -11.54
CA GLN A 308 12.51 -5.73 -11.10
C GLN A 308 11.88 -5.24 -9.80
N LEU A 309 12.69 -4.65 -8.93
CA LEU A 309 12.24 -3.81 -7.83
C LEU A 309 12.70 -2.37 -8.12
N VAL A 310 11.75 -1.45 -8.26
CA VAL A 310 12.01 -0.02 -8.47
C VAL A 310 11.66 0.72 -7.19
N SER A 311 12.63 1.43 -6.62
CA SER A 311 12.36 2.37 -5.52
C SER A 311 12.37 3.79 -6.06
N THR A 312 11.36 4.58 -5.69
CA THR A 312 11.20 6.00 -6.03
C THR A 312 11.39 6.92 -4.83
N ILE A 313 11.95 6.40 -3.74
CA ILE A 313 12.23 7.18 -2.53
C ILE A 313 13.32 8.23 -2.82
N ALA A 314 13.21 9.40 -2.19
CA ALA A 314 14.15 10.49 -2.39
C ALA A 314 15.55 10.17 -1.82
N ASP A 315 16.57 10.79 -2.42
CA ASP A 315 17.96 10.70 -1.98
C ASP A 315 18.12 11.00 -0.48
N GLY A 316 19.02 10.26 0.17
CA GLY A 316 19.26 10.36 1.61
C GLY A 316 18.42 9.41 2.48
N THR A 317 17.40 8.74 1.93
CA THR A 317 16.71 7.63 2.61
C THR A 317 17.08 6.28 1.98
N PRO A 318 17.60 5.29 2.73
CA PRO A 318 17.95 3.99 2.16
C PRO A 318 16.74 3.28 1.53
N PRO A 319 16.80 2.90 0.23
CA PRO A 319 15.68 2.24 -0.46
C PRO A 319 15.51 0.76 -0.10
N LEU A 320 16.53 0.16 0.53
CA LEU A 320 16.53 -1.22 1.02
C LEU A 320 17.37 -1.32 2.29
N ILE A 321 16.84 -1.98 3.32
CA ILE A 321 17.57 -2.30 4.56
C ILE A 321 17.60 -3.82 4.70
N VAL A 322 18.80 -4.41 4.67
CA VAL A 322 19.01 -5.85 4.88
C VAL A 322 19.55 -6.05 6.29
N ALA A 323 18.71 -6.52 7.21
CA ALA A 323 19.08 -6.73 8.62
C ALA A 323 19.91 -8.01 8.85
N SER A 324 19.87 -8.97 7.91
CA SER A 324 20.70 -10.18 7.98
C SER A 324 22.13 -9.89 7.56
N GLN A 325 23.10 -10.32 8.36
CA GLN A 325 24.53 -10.27 8.04
C GLN A 325 25.00 -11.45 7.17
N THR A 326 24.10 -12.38 6.81
CA THR A 326 24.44 -13.51 5.93
C THR A 326 24.72 -13.02 4.51
N GLN A 327 25.89 -13.38 3.97
CA GLN A 327 26.29 -13.02 2.61
C GLN A 327 25.28 -13.55 1.58
N VAL A 328 24.72 -12.64 0.77
CA VAL A 328 23.87 -13.00 -0.36
C VAL A 328 24.76 -13.23 -1.58
N ALA A 329 25.25 -14.46 -1.73
CA ALA A 329 26.28 -14.83 -2.71
C ALA A 329 25.92 -14.57 -4.19
N ASN A 330 24.64 -14.41 -4.51
CA ASN A 330 24.11 -14.10 -5.84
C ASN A 330 23.59 -12.66 -5.96
N LEU A 331 23.81 -11.79 -4.96
CA LEU A 331 23.46 -10.38 -5.06
C LEU A 331 24.47 -9.67 -5.97
N ASN A 332 24.16 -9.63 -7.26
CA ASN A 332 24.98 -8.98 -8.27
C ASN A 332 24.84 -7.44 -8.18
N ALA A 333 25.27 -6.88 -7.05
CA ALA A 333 25.39 -5.45 -6.80
C ALA A 333 26.56 -4.88 -7.64
N SER A 334 26.34 -4.84 -8.96
CA SER A 334 27.38 -4.76 -9.98
C SER A 334 28.16 -3.44 -10.00
N LEU A 335 27.71 -2.39 -9.30
CA LEU A 335 28.35 -1.07 -9.33
C LEU A 335 28.26 -0.34 -7.97
N LEU A 336 29.40 -0.19 -7.30
CA LEU A 336 29.85 1.17 -6.94
C LEU A 336 30.80 1.62 -8.05
N GLY A 337 30.25 2.15 -9.15
CA GLY A 337 31.02 2.61 -10.30
C GLY A 337 31.62 1.53 -11.22
N GLY A 338 31.29 0.24 -11.06
CA GLY A 338 31.71 -0.83 -12.00
C GLY A 338 32.58 -1.94 -11.40
N PHE A 339 32.94 -1.86 -10.12
CA PHE A 339 33.89 -2.76 -9.47
C PHE A 339 33.22 -3.59 -8.36
N THR A 340 33.57 -4.87 -8.29
CA THR A 340 33.25 -5.70 -7.11
C THR A 340 34.18 -5.37 -5.94
N ALA A 341 33.79 -5.72 -4.71
CA ALA A 341 34.65 -5.54 -3.54
C ALA A 341 35.99 -6.29 -3.62
N SER A 342 36.06 -7.37 -4.42
CA SER A 342 37.30 -8.11 -4.71
C SER A 342 38.13 -7.52 -5.86
N GLN A 343 37.60 -6.50 -6.56
CA GLN A 343 38.31 -5.71 -7.58
C GLN A 343 38.68 -4.31 -7.06
N LEU A 344 38.36 -4.02 -5.79
CA LEU A 344 38.93 -2.95 -5.01
C LEU A 344 40.12 -3.45 -4.16
N GLU A 345 40.76 -4.55 -4.59
CA GLU A 345 42.17 -4.79 -4.26
C GLU A 345 42.98 -3.57 -4.71
N GLU A 346 43.83 -3.09 -3.82
CA GLU A 346 44.52 -1.81 -3.95
C GLU A 346 45.39 -1.79 -5.22
N SER A 347 45.28 -0.75 -6.06
CA SER A 347 46.07 -0.69 -7.30
C SER A 347 47.58 -0.70 -7.07
N ALA A 348 48.00 -0.35 -5.85
CA ALA A 348 49.26 -0.75 -5.26
C ALA A 348 49.16 -0.92 -3.74
N ASP A 349 49.81 -1.95 -3.18
CA ASP A 349 50.06 -2.10 -1.73
C ASP A 349 51.35 -1.34 -1.38
N VAL A 350 51.31 -0.48 -0.34
CA VAL A 350 52.43 0.38 0.06
C VAL A 350 52.82 0.10 1.51
N GLN A 351 53.96 -0.56 1.71
CA GLN A 351 54.49 -0.90 3.03
C GLN A 351 55.71 -0.01 3.37
N VAL A 352 55.60 0.78 4.45
CA VAL A 352 56.66 1.68 4.94
C VAL A 352 57.30 1.09 6.20
N PHE A 353 58.58 0.75 6.11
CA PHE A 353 59.39 0.21 7.20
C PHE A 353 60.24 1.34 7.81
N THR A 354 59.89 1.73 9.03
CA THR A 354 60.70 2.65 9.88
C THR A 354 61.50 1.93 10.96
N ALA A 355 61.37 0.60 11.03
CA ALA A 355 62.18 -0.34 11.81
C ALA A 355 62.35 -1.63 10.99
N SER A 356 63.42 -2.39 11.24
CA SER A 356 63.70 -3.64 10.53
C SER A 356 62.59 -4.68 10.73
N GLY A 357 62.35 -5.49 9.71
CA GLY A 357 61.29 -6.49 9.70
C GLY A 357 61.37 -7.44 8.50
N THR A 358 60.23 -7.96 8.07
CA THR A 358 60.12 -8.87 6.92
C THR A 358 58.96 -8.42 6.04
N TRP A 359 59.24 -8.19 4.76
CA TRP A 359 58.20 -7.99 3.75
C TRP A 359 57.71 -9.36 3.27
N THR A 360 56.40 -9.56 3.20
CA THR A 360 55.78 -10.76 2.63
C THR A 360 55.10 -10.37 1.33
N LYS A 361 55.37 -11.10 0.25
CA LYS A 361 54.85 -10.77 -1.09
C LYS A 361 53.33 -10.89 -1.13
N PRO A 362 52.60 -9.81 -1.45
CA PRO A 362 51.15 -9.87 -1.67
C PRO A 362 50.76 -10.83 -2.80
N ALA A 363 49.62 -11.49 -2.66
CA ALA A 363 49.12 -12.42 -3.67
C ALA A 363 48.78 -11.68 -4.97
N GLY A 364 49.25 -12.20 -6.11
CA GLY A 364 48.97 -11.60 -7.43
C GLY A 364 49.98 -10.57 -7.93
N ALA A 365 50.90 -10.08 -7.08
CA ALA A 365 51.93 -9.10 -7.41
C ALA A 365 52.62 -9.31 -8.78
N LYS A 366 52.84 -8.20 -9.52
CA LYS A 366 53.53 -8.16 -10.84
C LYS A 366 54.85 -7.42 -10.79
N PHE A 367 54.83 -6.23 -10.19
CA PHE A 367 55.98 -5.35 -10.06
C PHE A 367 56.12 -4.91 -8.61
N VAL A 368 57.37 -4.78 -8.16
CA VAL A 368 57.71 -4.31 -6.82
C VAL A 368 58.78 -3.24 -6.94
N LEU A 369 58.46 -2.00 -6.56
CA LEU A 369 59.44 -0.93 -6.42
C LEU A 369 59.84 -0.85 -4.96
N VAL A 370 61.14 -0.86 -4.71
CA VAL A 370 61.71 -0.68 -3.38
C VAL A 370 62.55 0.57 -3.36
N ILE A 371 62.26 1.46 -2.41
CA ILE A 371 63.08 2.61 -2.04
C ILE A 371 63.77 2.26 -0.73
N ALA A 372 65.09 2.30 -0.67
CA ALA A 372 65.83 2.22 0.60
C ALA A 372 66.65 3.50 0.80
N ILE A 373 66.62 4.02 2.02
CA ILE A 373 67.34 5.23 2.44
C ILE A 373 68.20 4.87 3.63
N GLY A 374 69.51 5.04 3.51
CA GLY A 374 70.48 4.79 4.59
C GLY A 374 70.32 5.78 5.75
N GLY A 375 70.89 5.45 6.91
CA GLY A 375 70.89 6.35 8.06
C GLY A 375 71.81 7.54 7.83
N GLY A 376 71.44 8.73 8.29
CA GLY A 376 72.34 9.88 8.34
C GLY A 376 73.41 9.70 9.42
N GLY A 377 74.59 10.25 9.19
CA GLY A 377 75.67 10.32 10.16
C GLY A 377 75.37 11.30 11.29
N GLY A 378 75.85 10.98 12.48
CA GLY A 378 75.85 11.87 13.63
C GLY A 378 76.98 12.90 13.54
N ALA A 379 76.71 14.08 14.09
CA ALA A 379 77.66 15.19 14.10
C ALA A 379 78.60 15.14 15.31
N GLY A 380 79.72 15.84 15.22
CA GLY A 380 80.65 16.00 16.35
C GLY A 380 80.10 16.95 17.41
N GLY A 381 80.51 16.73 18.66
CA GLY A 381 80.36 17.73 19.72
C GLY A 381 81.38 18.85 19.54
N GLY A 382 81.08 20.06 20.01
CA GLY A 382 82.01 21.19 20.01
C GLY A 382 83.11 21.06 21.08
N LYS A 383 84.14 21.90 20.96
CA LYS A 383 85.21 22.05 21.95
C LYS A 383 84.76 22.94 23.11
N GLY A 384 85.08 22.54 24.33
CA GLY A 384 85.04 23.39 25.51
C GLY A 384 86.44 23.91 25.85
N GLY A 385 86.57 25.14 26.35
CA GLY A 385 87.86 25.64 26.83
C GLY A 385 87.84 27.10 27.25
N ALA A 386 88.86 27.51 28.01
CA ALA A 386 88.95 28.88 28.53
C ALA A 386 88.95 29.96 27.42
N ALA A 387 88.45 31.14 27.77
CA ALA A 387 88.56 32.33 26.93
C ALA A 387 90.03 32.63 26.57
N GLY A 388 90.27 33.11 25.35
CA GLY A 388 91.62 33.32 24.81
C GLY A 388 92.23 32.09 24.12
N ALA A 389 91.60 30.92 24.17
CA ALA A 389 91.98 29.74 23.38
C ALA A 389 91.01 29.51 22.20
N ASP A 390 91.55 29.01 21.08
CA ASP A 390 90.76 28.65 19.90
C ASP A 390 89.93 27.38 20.14
N ARG A 391 88.64 27.46 19.83
CA ARG A 391 87.64 26.43 20.10
C ARG A 391 86.78 26.21 18.87
N ALA A 392 86.94 25.04 18.27
CA ALA A 392 86.13 24.55 17.18
C ALA A 392 84.74 24.10 17.65
N GLY A 393 83.70 24.35 16.84
CA GLY A 393 82.50 23.51 16.88
C GLY A 393 82.77 22.13 16.28
N GLY A 394 81.88 21.16 16.49
CA GLY A 394 81.99 19.85 15.84
C GLY A 394 81.71 19.91 14.34
N GLY A 395 82.25 18.97 13.56
CA GLY A 395 81.88 18.80 12.15
C GLY A 395 80.41 18.36 11.99
N GLY A 396 79.84 18.62 10.83
CA GLY A 396 78.50 18.15 10.47
C GLY A 396 78.49 16.67 10.07
N GLY A 397 77.46 15.92 10.47
CA GLY A 397 77.24 14.54 10.03
C GLY A 397 76.73 14.49 8.59
N ALA A 398 77.04 13.42 7.85
CA ALA A 398 76.66 13.30 6.45
C ALA A 398 75.26 12.72 6.23
N GLY A 399 74.70 12.87 5.04
CA GLY A 399 73.49 12.17 4.65
C GLY A 399 73.72 10.69 4.28
N GLY A 400 72.67 9.88 4.40
CA GLY A 400 72.60 8.52 3.85
C GLY A 400 72.23 8.50 2.37
N ALA A 401 72.59 7.42 1.67
CA ALA A 401 72.23 7.21 0.27
C ALA A 401 70.73 6.92 0.10
N HIS A 402 70.19 7.25 -1.08
CA HIS A 402 68.86 6.86 -1.54
C HIS A 402 68.99 5.98 -2.78
N ILE A 403 68.43 4.78 -2.73
CA ILE A 403 68.43 3.84 -3.85
C ILE A 403 67.01 3.37 -4.12
N THR A 404 66.60 3.48 -5.39
CA THR A 404 65.36 2.90 -5.91
C THR A 404 65.68 1.76 -6.86
N ARG A 405 64.99 0.62 -6.69
CA ARG A 405 65.04 -0.53 -7.61
C ARG A 405 63.64 -1.03 -7.91
N VAL A 406 63.42 -1.49 -9.14
CA VAL A 406 62.16 -2.10 -9.59
C VAL A 406 62.43 -3.55 -9.96
N TYR A 407 61.65 -4.45 -9.38
CA TYR A 407 61.71 -5.89 -9.60
C TYR A 407 60.44 -6.37 -10.27
N ASN A 408 60.57 -7.38 -11.14
CA ASN A 408 59.44 -8.25 -11.41
C ASN A 408 59.16 -9.08 -10.15
N ALA A 409 57.91 -9.21 -9.73
CA ALA A 409 57.55 -9.92 -8.51
C ALA A 409 58.02 -11.39 -8.50
N SER A 410 58.21 -12.03 -9.67
CA SER A 410 58.78 -13.38 -9.78
C SER A 410 60.27 -13.48 -9.43
N ALA A 411 61.02 -12.37 -9.42
CA ALA A 411 62.45 -12.33 -9.08
C ALA A 411 62.72 -12.25 -7.56
N LEU A 412 61.68 -12.01 -6.75
CA LEU A 412 61.76 -11.92 -5.29
C LEU A 412 61.31 -13.24 -4.63
N GLY A 413 61.74 -13.48 -3.39
CA GLY A 413 61.26 -14.58 -2.56
C GLY A 413 59.76 -14.45 -2.20
N ALA A 414 59.20 -15.44 -1.50
CA ALA A 414 57.87 -15.29 -0.88
C ALA A 414 57.89 -14.27 0.26
N THR A 415 59.05 -14.14 0.92
CA THR A 415 59.37 -13.15 1.96
C THR A 415 60.77 -12.61 1.72
N GLU A 416 61.00 -11.33 2.03
CA GLU A 416 62.30 -10.67 1.96
C GLU A 416 62.60 -9.97 3.30
N SER A 417 63.83 -10.04 3.79
CA SER A 417 64.23 -9.33 5.01
C SER A 417 64.39 -7.83 4.73
N VAL A 418 63.82 -6.98 5.56
CA VAL A 418 63.95 -5.52 5.45
C VAL A 418 64.80 -4.99 6.59
N THR A 419 65.96 -4.43 6.28
CA THR A 419 66.82 -3.75 7.26
C THR A 419 66.59 -2.25 7.17
N VAL A 420 66.28 -1.62 8.30
CA VAL A 420 66.16 -0.16 8.40
C VAL A 420 67.29 0.37 9.27
N ALA A 421 68.09 1.27 8.72
CA ALA A 421 69.22 1.87 9.42
C ALA A 421 68.84 2.65 10.68
N THR A 422 69.66 2.55 11.71
CA THR A 422 69.71 3.57 12.78
C THR A 422 70.44 4.82 12.28
N GLY A 423 70.02 5.99 12.75
CA GLY A 423 70.79 7.22 12.57
C GLY A 423 72.03 7.21 13.46
N GLY A 424 73.09 7.89 13.02
CA GLY A 424 74.34 7.99 13.76
C GLY A 424 74.18 8.81 15.05
N THR A 425 74.84 8.38 16.12
CA THR A 425 74.75 9.02 17.44
C THR A 425 75.39 10.42 17.45
N ALA A 426 74.82 11.34 18.21
CA ALA A 426 75.43 12.63 18.48
C ALA A 426 76.78 12.49 19.21
N GLY A 427 77.78 13.27 18.79
CA GLY A 427 79.01 13.47 19.55
C GLY A 427 78.76 14.35 20.78
N ILE A 428 79.42 14.04 21.89
CA ILE A 428 79.30 14.77 23.15
C ILE A 428 80.23 15.99 23.09
N GLY A 429 79.74 17.15 23.52
CA GLY A 429 80.56 18.36 23.64
C GLY A 429 81.66 18.20 24.69
N GLY A 430 82.87 18.61 24.34
CA GLY A 430 84.04 18.44 25.22
C GLY A 430 83.98 19.38 26.41
N SER A 431 84.17 18.86 27.62
CA SER A 431 84.22 19.67 28.86
C SER A 431 85.66 20.10 29.11
N SER A 432 85.96 21.38 28.89
CA SER A 432 87.32 21.94 28.90
C SER A 432 88.35 21.12 28.08
N GLY A 433 87.89 20.55 26.97
CA GLY A 433 88.65 19.70 26.06
C GLY A 433 87.93 19.53 24.72
N ASP A 434 88.50 18.72 23.84
CA ASP A 434 87.94 18.44 22.52
C ASP A 434 86.59 17.69 22.61
N GLY A 435 85.69 17.97 21.67
CA GLY A 435 84.43 17.23 21.55
C GLY A 435 84.64 15.82 20.99
N THR A 436 83.70 14.91 21.23
CA THR A 436 83.76 13.56 20.63
C THR A 436 83.19 13.57 19.22
N ASN A 437 83.66 12.64 18.39
CA ASN A 437 83.06 12.34 17.09
C ASN A 437 81.61 11.89 17.25
N GLY A 438 80.83 12.05 16.18
CA GLY A 438 79.53 11.39 16.05
C GLY A 438 79.68 9.89 15.73
N GLY A 439 78.56 9.18 15.71
CA GLY A 439 78.47 7.82 15.14
C GLY A 439 78.14 7.87 13.65
N ALA A 440 78.55 6.86 12.89
CA ALA A 440 78.11 6.71 11.50
C ALA A 440 76.63 6.30 11.44
N GLY A 441 75.94 6.66 10.36
CA GLY A 441 74.62 6.12 10.05
C GLY A 441 74.72 4.66 9.64
N GLY A 442 73.70 3.86 9.97
CA GLY A 442 73.61 2.48 9.51
C GLY A 442 73.20 2.36 8.05
N ASP A 443 73.23 1.14 7.53
CA ASP A 443 72.78 0.80 6.19
C ASP A 443 71.33 0.29 6.21
N SER A 444 70.54 0.62 5.18
CA SER A 444 69.20 0.06 4.96
C SER A 444 69.25 -0.91 3.78
N SER A 445 68.56 -2.05 3.84
CA SER A 445 68.63 -3.08 2.79
C SER A 445 67.30 -3.80 2.56
N PHE A 446 67.17 -4.37 1.37
CA PHE A 446 66.06 -5.23 0.99
C PHE A 446 66.58 -6.58 0.51
N GLY A 447 66.35 -7.62 1.31
CA GLY A 447 66.97 -8.94 1.15
C GLY A 447 68.50 -8.83 1.04
N SER A 448 69.06 -9.61 0.13
CA SER A 448 70.43 -9.44 -0.39
C SER A 448 70.46 -8.70 -1.74
N HIS A 449 69.36 -8.04 -2.14
CA HIS A 449 69.21 -7.49 -3.49
C HIS A 449 69.92 -6.14 -3.67
N PHE A 450 69.87 -5.27 -2.67
CA PHE A 450 70.64 -4.02 -2.63
C PHE A 450 70.71 -3.43 -1.20
N THR A 451 71.68 -2.54 -1.00
CA THR A 451 71.94 -1.82 0.24
C THR A 451 72.07 -0.33 -0.05
N ALA A 452 71.24 0.50 0.60
CA ALA A 452 71.39 1.94 0.65
C ALA A 452 72.24 2.32 1.87
N TYR A 453 73.47 2.76 1.61
CA TYR A 453 74.47 2.90 2.66
C TYR A 453 74.31 4.17 3.51
N GLY A 454 74.76 4.08 4.76
CA GLY A 454 74.73 5.16 5.74
C GLY A 454 75.72 6.30 5.48
N GLY A 455 75.41 7.47 6.02
CA GLY A 455 76.27 8.64 6.04
C GLY A 455 77.38 8.54 7.09
N GLY A 456 78.56 9.05 6.75
CA GLY A 456 79.73 9.04 7.61
C GLY A 456 79.60 9.93 8.85
N ALA A 457 80.27 9.50 9.92
CA ALA A 457 80.41 10.28 11.14
C ALA A 457 81.25 11.54 10.94
N ALA A 458 80.91 12.60 11.67
CA ALA A 458 81.73 13.80 11.74
C ALA A 458 82.73 13.77 12.89
N GLU A 459 83.82 14.51 12.72
CA GLU A 459 84.84 14.74 13.75
C GLU A 459 84.29 15.66 14.85
N GLY A 460 84.61 15.36 16.11
CA GLY A 460 84.41 16.27 17.23
C GLY A 460 85.32 17.49 17.10
N GLY A 461 84.92 18.60 17.72
CA GLY A 461 85.68 19.84 17.74
C GLY A 461 87.01 19.64 18.46
N ASN A 462 88.06 19.34 17.69
CA ASN A 462 89.46 19.46 18.08
C ASN A 462 90.12 20.53 17.19
N THR A 463 91.46 20.55 17.10
CA THR A 463 92.25 21.35 16.13
C THR A 463 91.88 21.20 14.65
N VAL A 464 91.03 20.23 14.31
CA VAL A 464 90.42 19.96 13.00
C VAL A 464 89.03 19.39 13.26
N GLY A 465 87.97 19.90 12.62
CA GLY A 465 86.66 19.24 12.64
C GLY A 465 86.13 19.03 11.22
N ARG A 466 86.42 17.86 10.66
CA ARG A 466 85.92 17.45 9.34
C ARG A 466 84.45 17.05 9.40
N GLY A 467 83.71 17.40 8.35
CA GLY A 467 82.40 16.81 8.11
C GLY A 467 82.51 15.34 7.70
N GLY A 468 81.46 14.56 7.94
CA GLY A 468 81.39 13.18 7.42
C GLY A 468 81.21 13.15 5.90
N GLY A 469 81.75 12.13 5.23
CA GLY A 469 81.42 11.83 3.83
C GLY A 469 80.03 11.22 3.71
N GLY A 470 79.26 11.55 2.67
CA GLY A 470 77.93 11.00 2.43
C GLY A 470 77.97 9.54 1.99
N GLY A 471 76.94 8.76 2.36
CA GLY A 471 76.76 7.41 1.84
C GLY A 471 76.50 7.43 0.33
N GLY A 472 76.98 6.46 -0.43
CA GLY A 472 76.76 6.38 -1.88
C GLY A 472 76.22 5.04 -2.35
N SER A 473 76.22 4.79 -3.64
CA SER A 473 75.66 3.57 -4.25
C SER A 473 76.50 2.31 -4.03
N ALA A 474 77.78 2.44 -3.70
CA ALA A 474 78.74 1.32 -3.60
C ALA A 474 79.44 1.20 -2.23
N GLY A 475 79.20 2.12 -1.31
CA GLY A 475 79.76 2.05 0.04
C GLY A 475 79.22 3.12 1.00
N ALA A 476 79.43 2.88 2.29
CA ALA A 476 79.13 3.83 3.36
C ALA A 476 80.03 5.07 3.29
N GLY A 477 79.49 6.18 3.78
CA GLY A 477 80.24 7.42 3.89
C GLY A 477 81.38 7.29 4.88
N ALA A 478 82.59 7.68 4.50
CA ALA A 478 83.73 7.61 5.39
C ALA A 478 83.57 8.58 6.58
N CYS A 479 83.96 8.13 7.77
CA CYS A 479 84.16 9.04 8.89
C CYS A 479 85.43 9.87 8.67
N CYS A 480 85.33 11.17 8.96
CA CYS A 480 86.43 12.09 9.26
C CYS A 480 87.88 11.65 8.94
N GLY A 481 88.45 12.18 7.86
CA GLY A 481 89.89 12.05 7.56
C GLY A 481 90.18 11.93 6.06
N THR A 482 89.36 11.15 5.35
CA THR A 482 89.42 10.95 3.90
C THR A 482 88.36 11.79 3.19
N THR A 483 88.69 12.30 2.01
CA THR A 483 87.80 13.17 1.18
C THR A 483 86.71 12.39 0.44
N THR A 484 86.63 11.09 0.67
CA THR A 484 85.81 10.13 -0.07
C THR A 484 84.41 10.03 0.53
N GLY A 485 83.39 10.52 -0.18
CA GLY A 485 82.03 10.00 -0.03
C GLY A 485 81.95 8.57 -0.58
N GLY A 486 80.80 7.90 -0.45
CA GLY A 486 80.60 6.48 -0.84
C GLY A 486 80.59 6.20 -2.36
N ALA A 487 81.47 6.84 -3.13
CA ALA A 487 81.57 6.73 -4.57
C ALA A 487 82.07 5.34 -5.03
N PRO A 488 81.61 4.83 -6.19
CA PRO A 488 82.09 3.56 -6.75
C PRO A 488 83.51 3.62 -7.37
N ASN A 489 84.20 4.77 -7.33
CA ASN A 489 85.51 4.94 -7.96
C ASN A 489 86.64 4.52 -6.98
N PRO A 490 87.51 3.55 -7.34
CA PRO A 490 88.69 3.20 -6.53
C PRO A 490 89.82 4.24 -6.58
N ASP A 491 89.77 5.25 -7.45
CA ASP A 491 90.80 6.28 -7.54
C ASP A 491 90.67 7.30 -6.41
N ASN A 492 91.49 7.12 -5.38
CA ASN A 492 91.38 7.76 -4.06
C ASN A 492 92.03 9.16 -4.05
N SER A 493 91.74 9.99 -5.06
CA SER A 493 92.39 11.29 -5.26
C SER A 493 91.87 12.36 -4.29
N VAL A 494 92.73 12.68 -3.32
CA VAL A 494 92.52 13.71 -2.29
C VAL A 494 92.60 15.14 -2.85
N ASP A 495 91.58 15.57 -3.58
CA ASP A 495 91.19 16.99 -3.62
C ASP A 495 89.71 17.14 -4.03
N ALA A 496 88.78 16.85 -3.11
CA ALA A 496 87.34 16.98 -3.35
C ALA A 496 86.83 18.44 -3.24
N GLY A 497 87.57 19.36 -3.87
CA GLY A 497 87.16 20.74 -4.07
C GLY A 497 86.22 20.86 -5.27
N GLU A 498 84.93 21.05 -5.00
CA GLU A 498 83.87 21.45 -5.94
C GLU A 498 83.47 20.48 -7.07
N ASP A 499 84.36 19.61 -7.57
CA ASP A 499 84.08 18.76 -8.75
C ASP A 499 83.79 17.29 -8.43
N ALA A 500 82.93 17.03 -7.43
CA ALA A 500 82.27 15.73 -7.25
C ALA A 500 81.11 15.55 -8.26
N GLN A 501 81.39 15.83 -9.53
CA GLN A 501 80.41 15.74 -10.61
C GLN A 501 80.30 14.33 -11.18
N LEU A 502 79.04 13.92 -11.33
CA LEU A 502 78.52 12.85 -12.19
C LEU A 502 78.55 11.41 -11.60
N ASP A 503 77.31 10.91 -11.51
CA ASP A 503 76.86 9.52 -11.37
C ASP A 503 77.06 8.78 -10.03
N GLU A 504 75.93 8.71 -9.30
CA GLU A 504 75.59 7.80 -8.19
C GLU A 504 76.45 7.81 -6.90
N GLY A 505 77.54 8.57 -6.84
CA GLY A 505 78.38 8.72 -5.64
C GLY A 505 77.75 9.51 -4.47
N GLY A 506 78.33 9.33 -3.27
CA GLY A 506 78.07 10.17 -2.09
C GLY A 506 78.96 11.41 -2.06
N GLY A 507 78.45 12.51 -1.50
CA GLY A 507 79.17 13.79 -1.44
C GLY A 507 80.34 13.76 -0.45
N ALA A 508 81.47 14.38 -0.81
CA ALA A 508 82.63 14.48 0.07
C ALA A 508 82.32 15.27 1.34
N GLY A 509 82.88 14.85 2.48
CA GLY A 509 82.79 15.62 3.73
C GLY A 509 83.59 16.92 3.60
N GLY A 510 83.08 18.01 4.17
CA GLY A 510 83.72 19.32 4.15
C GLY A 510 85.14 19.27 4.69
N ILE A 511 86.10 19.60 3.83
CA ILE A 511 87.53 19.46 4.10
C ILE A 511 88.01 20.62 4.98
N HIS A 512 88.89 20.29 5.93
CA HIS A 512 89.77 21.25 6.57
C HIS A 512 91.21 20.99 6.12
N THR A 513 91.79 21.96 5.42
CA THR A 513 93.25 22.10 5.33
C THR A 513 93.65 23.37 6.08
N SER A 514 94.94 23.56 6.36
CA SER A 514 95.43 24.78 7.04
C SER A 514 95.23 26.09 6.24
N ALA A 515 94.64 26.03 5.04
CA ALA A 515 94.41 27.17 4.16
C ALA A 515 92.96 27.35 3.68
N THR A 516 92.10 26.34 3.78
CA THR A 516 90.72 26.39 3.24
C THR A 516 89.70 25.65 4.10
N THR A 517 88.48 26.17 4.10
CA THR A 517 87.23 25.52 4.53
C THR A 517 86.37 25.17 3.33
N SER A 518 85.71 24.03 3.37
CA SER A 518 84.65 23.69 2.41
C SER A 518 83.33 23.40 3.11
N ASP A 519 82.24 23.88 2.51
CA ASP A 519 80.91 23.32 2.71
C ASP A 519 80.91 21.81 2.39
N GLY A 520 79.94 21.07 2.92
CA GLY A 520 79.76 19.68 2.57
C GLY A 520 79.50 19.50 1.06
N GLY A 521 80.15 18.51 0.44
CA GLY A 521 79.98 18.22 -0.98
C GLY A 521 78.55 17.82 -1.30
N ALA A 522 78.02 18.31 -2.43
CA ALA A 522 76.69 17.96 -2.91
C ALA A 522 76.65 16.52 -3.45
N ALA A 523 75.44 15.96 -3.59
CA ALA A 523 75.23 14.65 -4.17
C ALA A 523 73.91 14.55 -4.98
N VAL A 524 73.76 13.48 -5.75
CA VAL A 524 72.52 13.20 -6.50
C VAL A 524 71.73 12.08 -5.80
N HIS A 525 72.23 10.85 -5.88
CA HIS A 525 71.62 9.66 -5.25
C HIS A 525 72.26 9.32 -3.90
N GLY A 526 73.56 9.58 -3.75
CA GLY A 526 74.21 9.53 -2.44
C GLY A 526 73.77 10.66 -1.52
N GLY A 527 74.14 10.55 -0.25
CA GLY A 527 73.94 11.61 0.72
C GLY A 527 74.91 12.77 0.49
N GLY A 528 74.51 13.98 0.86
CA GLY A 528 75.38 15.15 0.91
C GLY A 528 76.39 15.04 2.06
N GLY A 529 77.59 15.54 1.85
CA GLY A 529 78.62 15.59 2.89
C GLY A 529 78.23 16.53 4.03
N GLY A 530 78.75 16.28 5.22
CA GLY A 530 78.63 17.24 6.33
C GLY A 530 79.57 18.43 6.17
N GLY A 531 79.24 19.58 6.74
CA GLY A 531 80.13 20.75 6.75
C GLY A 531 81.37 20.54 7.62
N GLY A 532 82.50 21.15 7.22
CA GLY A 532 83.73 21.23 8.03
C GLY A 532 83.83 22.53 8.85
N ASN A 533 84.87 22.64 9.69
CA ASN A 533 85.25 23.89 10.36
C ASN A 533 86.70 24.30 9.97
N SER A 534 87.18 25.45 10.46
CA SER A 534 88.62 25.73 10.46
C SER A 534 89.09 26.61 11.62
N PHE A 535 90.42 26.64 11.76
CA PHE A 535 91.19 27.50 12.65
C PHE A 535 91.85 28.68 11.90
N ALA A 536 91.56 28.86 10.61
CA ALA A 536 92.29 29.78 9.75
C ALA A 536 91.87 31.25 9.99
N GLY A 537 92.59 31.95 10.86
CA GLY A 537 92.60 33.43 10.89
C GLY A 537 91.45 34.12 11.62
N GLY A 538 90.69 33.40 12.47
CA GLY A 538 89.83 34.03 13.49
C GLY A 538 88.47 34.58 13.04
N THR A 539 88.05 34.36 11.79
CA THR A 539 86.77 34.89 11.26
C THR A 539 85.86 33.85 10.58
N ALA A 540 86.30 32.59 10.46
CA ALA A 540 85.50 31.54 9.83
C ALA A 540 84.50 30.92 10.83
N ALA A 541 83.21 31.16 10.59
CA ALA A 541 82.16 30.32 11.17
C ALA A 541 82.25 28.90 10.61
N GLY A 542 81.53 27.94 11.22
CA GLY A 542 81.35 26.61 10.65
C GLY A 542 80.84 26.69 9.19
N GLN A 543 81.00 25.61 8.44
CA GLN A 543 80.51 25.52 7.06
C GLN A 543 79.12 24.89 6.98
N GLN A 544 78.43 25.11 5.87
CA GLN A 544 77.09 24.61 5.60
C GLN A 544 77.12 23.12 5.30
N GLY A 545 75.99 22.46 5.55
CA GLY A 545 75.81 21.07 5.16
C GLY A 545 75.62 20.91 3.65
N GLY A 546 76.18 19.85 3.07
CA GLY A 546 76.02 19.51 1.67
C GLY A 546 74.61 19.08 1.35
N SER A 547 74.03 19.66 0.30
CA SER A 547 72.70 19.31 -0.19
C SER A 547 72.72 18.05 -1.06
N SER A 548 71.56 17.44 -1.28
CA SER A 548 71.44 16.32 -2.22
C SER A 548 70.18 16.44 -3.05
N LEU A 549 70.17 15.97 -4.29
CA LEU A 549 68.94 15.99 -5.08
C LEU A 549 67.92 14.97 -4.56
N ILE A 550 68.37 13.80 -4.13
CA ILE A 550 67.50 12.65 -3.79
C ILE A 550 67.92 11.98 -2.47
N GLY A 551 69.22 11.81 -2.23
CA GLY A 551 69.78 11.30 -0.97
C GLY A 551 69.54 12.21 0.22
N GLY A 552 69.94 11.77 1.42
CA GLY A 552 69.89 12.62 2.62
C GLY A 552 70.85 13.79 2.50
N ALA A 553 70.48 14.97 3.00
CA ALA A 553 71.43 16.08 3.03
C ALA A 553 72.28 16.05 4.32
N GLY A 554 73.53 16.50 4.24
CA GLY A 554 74.45 16.57 5.38
C GLY A 554 74.16 17.77 6.28
N GLY A 555 74.54 17.70 7.56
CA GLY A 555 74.39 18.81 8.51
C GLY A 555 75.54 19.82 8.45
N ALA A 556 75.32 21.01 9.02
CA ALA A 556 76.34 22.06 9.14
C ALA A 556 77.39 21.76 10.22
N ALA A 557 78.55 22.41 10.17
CA ALA A 557 79.52 22.41 11.27
C ALA A 557 79.18 23.46 12.34
N GLY A 558 79.46 23.15 13.60
CA GLY A 558 79.26 24.04 14.75
C GLY A 558 80.05 25.35 14.67
N ALA A 559 79.51 26.40 15.27
CA ALA A 559 80.17 27.70 15.34
C ALA A 559 81.48 27.65 16.14
N TYR A 560 82.43 28.47 15.72
CA TYR A 560 83.79 28.59 16.26
C TYR A 560 83.91 29.80 17.21
N ILE A 561 84.84 29.73 18.18
CA ILE A 561 85.32 30.89 18.95
C ILE A 561 86.84 30.92 18.87
N GLY A 562 87.41 32.03 18.40
CA GLY A 562 88.86 32.22 18.37
C GLY A 562 89.42 32.83 19.66
N THR A 563 90.74 33.02 19.67
CA THR A 563 91.48 33.76 20.71
C THR A 563 90.90 35.13 21.05
N GLY A 564 90.27 35.82 20.08
CA GLY A 564 89.55 37.08 20.32
C GLY A 564 88.24 36.98 21.13
N ASN A 565 87.81 35.76 21.48
CA ASN A 565 86.61 35.46 22.27
C ASN A 565 85.29 36.03 21.70
N VAL A 566 85.19 36.16 20.37
CA VAL A 566 83.99 36.66 19.68
C VAL A 566 83.06 35.50 19.32
N GLU A 567 81.79 35.60 19.69
CA GLU A 567 80.77 34.62 19.35
C GLU A 567 80.31 34.68 17.90
N GLN A 568 79.86 33.53 17.39
CA GLN A 568 79.34 33.36 16.05
C GLN A 568 78.07 32.51 16.06
N ALA A 569 77.17 32.80 15.13
CA ALA A 569 76.05 31.90 14.83
C ALA A 569 76.56 30.64 14.10
N GLY A 570 75.78 29.56 14.17
CA GLY A 570 75.99 28.36 13.36
C GLY A 570 75.67 28.60 11.87
N ARG A 571 75.52 27.50 11.13
CA ARG A 571 75.06 27.50 9.74
C ARG A 571 73.86 26.59 9.55
N THR A 572 73.22 26.72 8.40
CA THR A 572 72.13 25.85 7.98
C THR A 572 72.66 24.51 7.48
N GLY A 573 71.96 23.43 7.82
CA GLY A 573 72.20 22.11 7.21
C GLY A 573 71.87 22.13 5.72
N GLY A 574 72.29 21.11 4.97
CA GLY A 574 71.95 20.96 3.57
C GLY A 574 70.48 20.62 3.36
N LYS A 575 69.98 20.76 2.13
CA LYS A 575 68.58 20.55 1.76
C LYS A 575 68.43 19.46 0.70
N ILE A 576 67.30 18.75 0.67
CA ILE A 576 67.00 17.84 -0.46
C ILE A 576 66.31 18.55 -1.64
N ASN A 577 66.39 17.95 -2.85
CA ASN A 577 66.00 18.57 -4.12
C ASN A 577 66.75 19.89 -4.41
N PHE A 578 67.95 20.04 -3.85
CA PHE A 578 68.79 21.22 -4.00
C PHE A 578 70.24 20.79 -4.20
N PHE A 579 71.02 21.58 -4.92
CA PHE A 579 72.42 21.25 -5.23
C PHE A 579 73.42 22.19 -4.52
N SER A 580 73.02 23.45 -4.25
CA SER A 580 73.82 24.36 -3.42
C SER A 580 73.77 23.94 -1.95
N PRO A 581 74.88 24.02 -1.19
CA PRO A 581 74.90 23.77 0.25
C PRO A 581 73.92 24.66 1.05
N GLY A 582 73.55 24.21 2.24
CA GLY A 582 72.66 24.92 3.16
C GLY A 582 71.17 24.81 2.84
N GLY A 583 70.35 25.58 3.57
CA GLY A 583 68.90 25.71 3.36
C GLY A 583 68.01 24.59 3.95
N GLY A 584 68.60 23.68 4.73
CA GLY A 584 67.95 22.71 5.60
C GLY A 584 67.63 23.28 6.98
N GLY A 585 67.96 22.57 8.05
CA GLY A 585 67.72 23.02 9.44
C GLY A 585 68.43 24.34 9.77
N ASP A 586 67.77 25.21 10.54
CA ASP A 586 68.21 26.59 10.80
C ASP A 586 69.52 26.70 11.59
N ALA A 587 70.28 27.76 11.33
CA ALA A 587 71.47 28.09 12.11
C ALA A 587 71.12 28.45 13.56
N GLY A 588 71.81 27.84 14.52
CA GLY A 588 71.74 28.25 15.92
C GLY A 588 72.32 29.66 16.10
N ALA A 589 71.58 30.54 16.77
CA ALA A 589 72.04 31.90 17.06
C ALA A 589 73.33 31.89 17.92
N ALA A 590 74.13 32.96 17.82
CA ALA A 590 75.17 33.26 18.82
C ALA A 590 74.56 33.30 20.24
N ASN A 591 75.39 33.27 21.29
CA ASN A 591 74.98 32.94 22.65
C ASN A 591 74.41 31.51 22.79
N GLY A 592 74.91 30.55 22.00
CA GLY A 592 74.64 29.12 22.24
C GLY A 592 73.23 28.68 21.84
N GLY A 593 72.60 29.38 20.91
CA GLY A 593 71.37 28.92 20.29
C GLY A 593 71.56 27.54 19.66
N ALA A 594 70.61 26.63 19.92
CA ALA A 594 70.61 25.32 19.29
C ALA A 594 70.31 25.44 17.80
N GLY A 595 70.94 24.58 16.99
CA GLY A 595 70.61 24.45 15.57
C GLY A 595 69.23 23.83 15.37
N GLY A 596 68.51 24.29 14.34
CA GLY A 596 67.23 23.73 13.93
C GLY A 596 67.40 22.31 13.39
N ALA A 597 66.46 21.42 13.73
CA ALA A 597 66.42 20.09 13.15
C ALA A 597 66.11 20.15 11.64
N GLY A 598 66.67 19.21 10.87
CA GLY A 598 66.34 19.06 9.46
C GLY A 598 64.90 18.56 9.25
N THR A 599 64.23 19.01 8.19
CA THR A 599 62.87 18.57 7.86
C THR A 599 62.81 17.05 7.67
N SER A 600 61.94 16.38 8.43
CA SER A 600 61.65 14.96 8.26
C SER A 600 60.58 14.71 7.21
N ARG A 601 60.72 13.63 6.44
CA ARG A 601 59.88 13.24 5.29
C ARG A 601 59.55 11.74 5.24
N SER A 602 59.60 11.08 6.38
CA SER A 602 59.25 9.66 6.56
C SER A 602 57.91 9.29 5.90
N GLY A 603 57.88 8.17 5.19
CA GLY A 603 56.73 7.67 4.42
C GLY A 603 56.52 8.30 3.05
N THR A 604 57.32 9.30 2.65
CA THR A 604 57.15 9.99 1.35
C THR A 604 58.08 9.49 0.24
N GLY A 605 58.99 8.56 0.55
CA GLY A 605 60.05 8.10 -0.37
C GLY A 605 61.13 9.15 -0.64
N LYS A 606 61.15 10.26 0.10
CA LYS A 606 62.15 11.33 0.03
C LYS A 606 62.96 11.40 1.32
N SER A 607 64.22 11.75 1.18
CA SER A 607 65.14 11.90 2.30
C SER A 607 64.89 13.16 3.13
N GLY A 608 65.47 13.23 4.32
CA GLY A 608 65.42 14.38 5.22
C GLY A 608 66.51 15.40 4.93
N ASP A 609 66.26 16.64 5.35
CA ASP A 609 67.27 17.70 5.29
C ASP A 609 68.33 17.50 6.41
N GLY A 610 69.49 18.12 6.25
CA GLY A 610 70.52 18.15 7.27
C GLY A 610 70.15 19.06 8.44
N GLY A 611 70.64 18.73 9.64
CA GLY A 611 70.51 19.58 10.82
C GLY A 611 71.36 20.84 10.71
N GLY A 612 70.81 21.96 11.15
CA GLY A 612 71.56 23.20 11.37
C GLY A 612 72.48 23.07 12.57
N SER A 613 73.56 23.84 12.61
CA SER A 613 74.56 23.71 13.66
C SER A 613 74.35 24.68 14.82
N GLY A 614 74.87 24.32 15.99
CA GLY A 614 74.77 25.15 17.18
C GLY A 614 75.66 26.39 17.10
N GLY A 615 75.14 27.52 17.58
CA GLY A 615 75.92 28.74 17.78
C GLY A 615 76.90 28.60 18.94
N SER A 616 77.91 29.47 18.98
CA SER A 616 78.96 29.39 19.99
C SER A 616 78.57 30.09 21.30
N GLN A 617 79.28 29.79 22.39
CA GLN A 617 79.13 30.46 23.69
C GLN A 617 80.45 30.92 24.31
N ASP A 618 80.61 32.23 24.50
CA ASP A 618 81.82 32.80 25.10
C ASP A 618 81.84 32.76 26.64
N SER A 619 80.71 32.45 27.27
CA SER A 619 80.51 32.50 28.72
C SER A 619 79.74 31.29 29.28
N GLY A 620 79.44 30.29 28.45
CA GLY A 620 78.72 29.09 28.85
C GLY A 620 78.95 27.86 27.97
N THR A 621 77.92 27.02 27.86
CA THR A 621 77.93 25.80 27.03
C THR A 621 77.57 26.13 25.58
N GLY A 622 78.34 25.63 24.62
CA GLY A 622 78.04 25.80 23.19
C GLY A 622 76.64 25.27 22.80
N GLY A 623 76.03 25.86 21.77
CA GLY A 623 74.72 25.44 21.30
C GLY A 623 74.73 24.00 20.78
N ALA A 624 73.69 23.23 21.09
CA ALA A 624 73.55 21.89 20.53
C ALA A 624 73.27 21.96 19.01
N GLY A 625 73.81 21.02 18.26
CA GLY A 625 73.48 20.85 16.85
C GLY A 625 72.10 20.22 16.65
N GLY A 626 71.40 20.65 15.61
CA GLY A 626 70.10 20.12 15.24
C GLY A 626 70.19 18.68 14.73
N ALA A 627 69.20 17.85 15.07
CA ALA A 627 69.11 16.50 14.53
C ALA A 627 68.86 16.51 13.01
N GLY A 628 69.40 15.52 12.30
CA GLY A 628 69.12 15.31 10.88
C GLY A 628 67.68 14.84 10.66
N GLY A 629 67.06 15.29 9.57
CA GLY A 629 65.69 14.91 9.22
C GLY A 629 65.59 13.42 8.89
N ALA A 630 64.56 12.73 9.39
CA ALA A 630 64.32 11.34 9.03
C ALA A 630 63.48 11.24 7.75
N PRO A 631 63.86 10.43 6.74
CA PRO A 631 64.97 9.49 6.77
C PRO A 631 66.29 10.05 6.21
N GLY A 632 67.43 9.64 6.80
CA GLY A 632 68.76 9.79 6.19
C GLY A 632 69.45 11.15 6.25
N GLY A 633 68.85 12.20 6.79
CA GLY A 633 69.52 13.51 6.96
C GLY A 633 70.64 13.46 8.00
N GLY A 634 71.76 14.15 7.76
CA GLY A 634 72.89 14.23 8.68
C GLY A 634 72.67 15.22 9.83
N GLY A 635 73.23 14.95 11.02
CA GLY A 635 73.15 15.87 12.16
C GLY A 635 74.00 17.14 11.99
N GLY A 636 73.59 18.27 12.56
CA GLY A 636 74.41 19.49 12.64
C GLY A 636 75.41 19.43 13.80
N GLY A 637 76.58 20.05 13.67
CA GLY A 637 77.64 20.06 14.68
C GLY A 637 77.33 20.94 15.90
N GLY A 638 77.84 20.55 17.06
CA GLY A 638 77.72 21.34 18.29
C GLY A 638 78.65 22.55 18.29
N GLY A 639 78.17 23.71 18.76
CA GLY A 639 78.97 24.93 18.84
C GLY A 639 80.09 24.87 19.88
N ALA A 640 81.13 25.68 19.71
CA ALA A 640 82.18 25.88 20.71
C ALA A 640 81.63 26.54 22.00
N GLY A 641 82.24 26.26 23.16
CA GLY A 641 81.84 26.81 24.46
C GLY A 641 83.00 27.10 25.41
N THR A 642 82.75 27.89 26.45
CA THR A 642 83.78 28.25 27.45
C THR A 642 83.97 27.20 28.55
N THR A 643 82.90 26.49 28.93
CA THR A 643 82.97 25.37 29.89
C THR A 643 82.88 24.03 29.18
N THR A 644 81.85 23.86 28.37
CA THR A 644 81.59 22.65 27.57
C THR A 644 81.19 23.05 26.17
N GLY A 645 81.66 22.34 25.14
CA GLY A 645 81.07 22.49 23.81
C GLY A 645 79.61 22.04 23.78
N GLY A 646 78.87 22.41 22.74
CA GLY A 646 77.55 21.84 22.47
C GLY A 646 77.66 20.38 22.03
N ALA A 647 76.64 19.58 22.30
CA ALA A 647 76.52 18.26 21.68
C ALA A 647 76.25 18.41 20.17
N GLY A 648 76.71 17.46 19.37
CA GLY A 648 76.28 17.33 17.99
C GLY A 648 74.81 16.91 17.88
N GLY A 649 74.25 17.03 16.69
CA GLY A 649 72.97 16.42 16.33
C GLY A 649 73.14 14.94 16.00
N ALA A 650 72.14 14.13 16.37
CA ALA A 650 72.03 12.78 15.85
C ALA A 650 71.62 12.81 14.37
N GLY A 651 72.04 11.82 13.60
CA GLY A 651 71.55 11.62 12.23
C GLY A 651 70.13 11.07 12.21
N GLY A 652 69.41 11.32 11.12
CA GLY A 652 68.11 10.72 10.87
C GLY A 652 68.24 9.21 10.63
N ARG A 653 67.32 8.41 11.18
CA ARG A 653 67.20 6.97 10.85
C ARG A 653 67.03 6.75 9.34
N GLY A 654 67.28 5.53 8.86
CA GLY A 654 66.88 5.14 7.51
C GLY A 654 65.38 4.88 7.38
N GLU A 655 64.97 4.47 6.19
CA GLU A 655 63.63 4.01 5.87
C GLU A 655 63.68 3.07 4.65
N VAL A 656 62.79 2.09 4.60
CA VAL A 656 62.55 1.30 3.39
C VAL A 656 61.06 1.35 3.04
N ILE A 657 60.72 1.65 1.79
CA ILE A 657 59.35 1.61 1.28
C ILE A 657 59.28 0.57 0.18
N VAL A 658 58.30 -0.33 0.28
CA VAL A 658 57.99 -1.34 -0.73
C VAL A 658 56.62 -1.04 -1.32
N ILE A 659 56.56 -0.87 -2.63
CA ILE A 659 55.32 -0.61 -3.39
C ILE A 659 55.09 -1.79 -4.33
N THR A 660 53.97 -2.47 -4.17
CA THR A 660 53.60 -3.67 -4.94
C THR A 660 52.42 -3.37 -5.85
N TRP A 661 52.55 -3.55 -7.17
CA TRP A 661 51.43 -3.47 -8.12
C TRP A 661 50.94 -4.86 -8.55
N PHE A 662 49.64 -4.97 -8.85
CA PHE A 662 48.91 -6.22 -9.10
C PHE A 662 48.43 -6.39 -10.55
#